data_AF-A0A949ZP85-F1
#
_entry.id   AF-A0A949ZP85-F1
#
_cell.length_a   1.000
_cell.length_b   1.000
_cell.length_c   1.000
_cell.angle_alpha   90.00
_cell.angle_beta   90.00
_cell.angle_gamma   90.00
#
_symmetry.space_group_name_H-M   'P 1'
#
loop_
_entity.id
_entity.type
_entity.pdbx_description
1 polymer ?
#
loop_
_entity_poly.entity_id
_entity_poly.type
_entity_poly.pdbx_seq_one_letter_code
_entity_poly.pdbx_strand_id
1 'polypeptide(L)'
;MNRSLPALLLAGTLALGGCGSTGGSSGSGSGSGSGSGSGSGSGSGSGSGAISVSLSPASVSLAAGATQSFTATVSNSSNPGVTWATSGGSISGSGATVTYTAPSTAGSYTLTATSSADPTKNATASITVTSGSGSVAVSVSPTVVALAPGATQSFTATVTNAGNTAVTWTASGGSISGSGATVTYTAPASAGSFTLTATSAADSTKSATAGISVLSSSGQAVDGLTIPASHPRLYWTPARLAQAKAWVGSSGYTLETAVNVNRPLEVQDVAFACALGNATACTNLATWANTSTNWADANCYGAYQTGCNTLRGNGGFAMLAYDWAHNYFTPAQLGSIQDTFYNTAHAQDITTAGFTGSLQSPANNFACGYMRNDILGGIALMGEYAGAQTLLDFGLGTAGGAPVSSRWNQVVDMNRASGGSGMWAGKGYGQYAQEGTAGYGRYCLFYAANFMSTAPLLGRNLWSESTAYKANALQVIYNTSPQKTWRGIWEGFSWGDDDYTYQGASCNYQSDNGYSNGTTYSPGTGGCGQQSEYYGDYMQNVVNNLSGAGIGQFAKQWLTTVQPSVGPLYASVEPATVSSQPLANLPLDYYAQGSQYFYVRNNWTSNATMMVWQMGLNHSSFHFHQDAGSFQVMRKSSLLAMETPGFQGFTVAGLGDVGTRGSDVDLAHNVPLEGGQGGINVTQGRSNGDPVVSRLDSQPGYAFVAADLTPAMLNNLVDPGHPARQNANVVSLVRELYYVRGLDAMVVVDRHNTVAGGTTTSFISHCKSAFTVAGNVADCVDHGSQARYTALSPGSVSLLGVNESDNGATLTAATYRLEGTATPAGTVSYQIWVVQFCDAGLCSLTPSVADSNPGSTTSGTFTITLDASNSITINKGTTSAGGQIKIAGTTSSLTNTVLPMAVNDSGPVWGIAPNN
;
A
#
# COMPACT_ATOMS: atom_id res chain seq x y z
N MET A 1 -9.69 -10.67 -42.02
CA MET A 1 -9.13 -10.57 -43.40
C MET A 1 -7.65 -10.24 -43.28
N ASN A 2 -6.79 -11.10 -43.86
CA ASN A 2 -5.39 -10.95 -44.32
C ASN A 2 -4.52 -9.78 -43.79
N ARG A 3 -3.23 -9.92 -43.43
CA ARG A 3 -2.24 -11.02 -43.52
C ARG A 3 -0.90 -10.54 -42.89
N SER A 4 -0.17 -11.49 -42.27
CA SER A 4 1.30 -11.70 -42.25
C SER A 4 2.30 -10.71 -41.58
N LEU A 5 2.96 -11.26 -40.53
CA LEU A 5 4.37 -11.16 -40.05
C LEU A 5 5.45 -11.24 -41.19
N PRO A 6 6.78 -11.03 -40.98
CA PRO A 6 7.59 -11.31 -39.76
C PRO A 6 8.81 -10.39 -39.42
N ALA A 7 9.51 -10.84 -38.37
CA ALA A 7 10.67 -10.33 -37.62
C ALA A 7 12.05 -10.28 -38.33
N LEU A 8 13.04 -9.61 -37.69
CA LEU A 8 14.40 -10.10 -37.29
C LEU A 8 15.25 -8.91 -36.77
N LEU A 9 15.72 -8.92 -35.51
CA LEU A 9 17.05 -9.28 -34.97
C LEU A 9 18.29 -8.44 -35.38
N LEU A 10 19.06 -8.12 -34.33
CA LEU A 10 20.51 -7.96 -34.17
C LEU A 10 21.19 -6.57 -34.32
N ALA A 11 21.55 -6.02 -33.15
CA ALA A 11 22.90 -5.77 -32.63
C ALA A 11 23.97 -5.03 -33.45
N GLY A 12 24.69 -4.13 -32.76
CA GLY A 12 26.13 -3.97 -32.97
C GLY A 12 26.65 -2.54 -33.14
N THR A 13 26.93 -1.89 -32.01
CA THR A 13 28.20 -1.19 -31.67
C THR A 13 28.94 -0.24 -32.62
N LEU A 14 29.29 0.91 -32.02
CA LEU A 14 30.53 1.70 -32.11
C LEU A 14 30.73 2.74 -33.25
N ALA A 15 30.70 4.00 -32.80
CA ALA A 15 31.81 4.96 -32.78
C ALA A 15 32.05 5.93 -33.96
N LEU A 16 32.26 7.19 -33.51
CA LEU A 16 33.14 8.25 -34.03
C LEU A 16 32.72 9.00 -35.31
N GLY A 17 32.49 10.31 -35.11
CA GLY A 17 33.36 11.30 -35.74
C GLY A 17 32.83 12.03 -36.97
N GLY A 18 32.71 13.35 -36.84
CA GLY A 18 33.35 14.25 -37.80
C GLY A 18 32.48 14.89 -38.88
N CYS A 19 32.27 16.20 -38.69
CA CYS A 19 32.51 17.29 -39.64
C CYS A 19 31.83 17.25 -41.04
N GLY A 20 31.24 18.39 -41.43
CA GLY A 20 31.13 18.73 -42.85
C GLY A 20 29.83 19.41 -43.25
N SER A 21 29.88 20.75 -43.22
CA SER A 21 28.99 21.69 -43.91
C SER A 21 28.74 21.36 -45.40
N THR A 22 27.53 21.61 -45.91
CA THR A 22 27.16 22.77 -46.76
C THR A 22 25.91 22.49 -47.60
N GLY A 23 24.93 23.40 -47.54
CA GLY A 23 24.45 24.13 -48.72
C GLY A 23 23.25 23.61 -49.54
N GLY A 24 22.24 24.50 -49.67
CA GLY A 24 21.37 24.60 -50.86
C GLY A 24 19.88 24.43 -50.56
N SER A 25 19.09 25.52 -50.51
CA SER A 25 18.34 26.11 -51.65
C SER A 25 16.89 25.62 -51.64
N SER A 26 15.79 26.34 -51.95
CA SER A 26 15.51 27.64 -52.57
C SER A 26 14.00 27.94 -52.48
N GLY A 27 13.66 29.23 -52.67
CA GLY A 27 12.48 29.67 -53.44
C GLY A 27 11.27 30.11 -52.60
N SER A 28 10.54 31.18 -52.91
CA SER A 28 10.43 31.99 -54.14
C SER A 28 9.70 33.29 -53.77
N GLY A 29 10.09 34.47 -54.28
CA GLY A 29 9.44 35.12 -55.43
C GLY A 29 8.81 36.45 -54.97
N SER A 30 8.70 37.55 -55.73
CA SER A 30 8.80 37.74 -57.17
C SER A 30 8.89 39.25 -57.50
N GLY A 31 9.60 39.57 -58.58
CA GLY A 31 9.25 40.62 -59.55
C GLY A 31 9.63 42.07 -59.21
N SER A 32 10.01 42.94 -60.15
CA SER A 32 10.16 42.87 -61.62
C SER A 32 10.90 44.15 -62.06
N GLY A 33 11.76 44.01 -63.07
CA GLY A 33 12.16 44.95 -64.16
C GLY A 33 12.18 46.48 -63.97
N SER A 34 12.97 47.30 -64.67
CA SER A 34 13.81 47.17 -65.87
C SER A 34 14.45 48.55 -66.14
N GLY A 35 15.57 48.58 -66.88
CA GLY A 35 16.00 49.74 -67.70
C GLY A 35 17.03 50.67 -67.06
N SER A 36 18.33 50.70 -67.38
CA SER A 36 19.10 50.75 -68.65
C SER A 36 19.57 52.17 -69.01
N GLY A 37 20.90 52.30 -69.15
CA GLY A 37 21.61 53.29 -69.96
C GLY A 37 21.95 54.62 -69.27
N SER A 38 23.00 55.36 -69.61
CA SER A 38 24.14 55.24 -70.51
C SER A 38 24.96 56.52 -70.31
N GLY A 39 26.26 56.51 -70.59
CA GLY A 39 26.90 57.68 -71.21
C GLY A 39 27.75 58.61 -70.34
N SER A 40 29.06 58.50 -70.59
CA SER A 40 29.95 59.59 -71.04
C SER A 40 30.34 60.74 -70.10
N GLY A 41 31.66 60.84 -69.88
CA GLY A 41 32.41 61.98 -70.43
C GLY A 41 32.76 63.14 -69.50
N SER A 42 34.03 63.11 -69.05
CA SER A 42 35.00 64.22 -69.00
C SER A 42 34.65 65.56 -68.34
N GLY A 43 35.48 65.96 -67.37
CA GLY A 43 35.65 67.36 -67.00
C GLY A 43 36.47 67.54 -65.73
N SER A 44 37.78 67.75 -65.87
CA SER A 44 38.65 68.23 -64.79
C SER A 44 38.24 69.62 -64.31
N GLY A 45 38.19 69.81 -63.00
CA GLY A 45 38.08 71.10 -62.33
C GLY A 45 38.78 71.04 -60.99
N SER A 46 39.98 71.63 -60.94
CA SER A 46 40.83 71.72 -59.75
C SER A 46 40.15 72.61 -58.69
N GLY A 47 39.94 72.06 -57.50
CA GLY A 47 39.52 72.79 -56.31
C GLY A 47 40.13 72.11 -55.09
N SER A 48 41.02 72.82 -54.39
CA SER A 48 41.49 72.46 -53.06
C SER A 48 40.29 72.40 -52.11
N GLY A 49 39.68 71.21 -51.97
CA GLY A 49 38.53 71.01 -51.09
C GLY A 49 38.93 71.19 -49.62
N ALA A 50 38.04 71.77 -48.81
CA ALA A 50 38.22 71.80 -47.37
C ALA A 50 38.38 70.36 -46.83
N ILE A 51 39.26 70.17 -45.84
CA ILE A 51 39.45 68.87 -45.15
C ILE A 51 38.10 68.43 -44.59
N SER A 52 37.73 67.17 -44.86
CA SER A 52 36.52 66.55 -44.34
C SER A 52 36.83 65.18 -43.75
N VAL A 53 36.08 64.81 -42.70
CA VAL A 53 36.19 63.50 -42.04
C VAL A 53 34.85 62.78 -42.19
N SER A 54 34.88 61.49 -42.51
CA SER A 54 33.71 60.61 -42.49
C SER A 54 33.98 59.37 -41.65
N LEU A 55 32.92 58.76 -41.13
CA LEU A 55 32.98 57.60 -40.24
C LEU A 55 32.06 56.48 -40.76
N SER A 56 32.57 55.25 -40.82
CA SER A 56 31.80 54.08 -41.22
C SER A 56 31.96 52.93 -40.21
N PRO A 57 30.86 52.33 -39.71
CA PRO A 57 29.47 52.77 -39.89
C PRO A 57 29.16 54.11 -39.18
N ALA A 58 28.19 54.88 -39.68
CA ALA A 58 27.77 56.15 -39.06
C ALA A 58 26.78 55.97 -37.89
N SER A 59 26.10 54.82 -37.82
CA SER A 59 25.33 54.41 -36.66
C SER A 59 25.25 52.89 -36.52
N VAL A 60 25.17 52.42 -35.28
CA VAL A 60 24.99 50.99 -34.95
C VAL A 60 24.14 50.82 -33.70
N SER A 61 23.44 49.68 -33.62
CA SER A 61 22.79 49.22 -32.39
C SER A 61 23.55 48.00 -31.86
N LEU A 62 24.02 48.06 -30.62
CA LEU A 62 24.83 47.01 -29.99
C LEU A 62 24.17 46.54 -28.69
N ALA A 63 24.38 45.28 -28.32
CA ALA A 63 24.09 44.81 -26.97
C ALA A 63 25.19 45.28 -26.01
N ALA A 64 24.86 45.41 -24.72
CA ALA A 64 25.85 45.72 -23.68
C ALA A 64 27.05 44.76 -23.73
N GLY A 65 28.27 45.30 -23.79
CA GLY A 65 29.52 44.53 -23.90
C GLY A 65 29.89 44.04 -25.31
N ALA A 66 29.06 44.25 -26.33
CA ALA A 66 29.38 43.87 -27.71
C ALA A 66 30.42 44.81 -28.35
N THR A 67 31.15 44.30 -29.34
CA THR A 67 32.22 45.05 -30.03
C THR A 67 31.87 45.37 -31.48
N GLN A 68 32.30 46.53 -31.98
CA GLN A 68 32.14 46.95 -33.37
C GLN A 68 33.38 47.70 -33.87
N SER A 69 33.83 47.38 -35.09
CA SER A 69 34.91 48.13 -35.75
C SER A 69 34.36 49.37 -36.48
N PHE A 70 35.04 50.50 -36.32
CA PHE A 70 34.77 51.76 -36.99
C PHE A 70 36.00 52.22 -37.76
N THR A 71 35.79 52.74 -38.97
CA THR A 71 36.84 53.30 -39.82
C THR A 71 36.54 54.76 -40.14
N ALA A 72 37.52 55.63 -39.93
CA ALA A 72 37.49 57.04 -40.28
C ALA A 72 38.28 57.28 -41.58
N THR A 73 37.73 58.13 -42.46
CA THR A 73 38.39 58.56 -43.70
C THR A 73 38.55 60.07 -43.68
N VAL A 74 39.78 60.56 -43.83
CA VAL A 74 40.09 62.00 -43.96
C VAL A 74 40.34 62.30 -45.44
N SER A 75 39.49 63.13 -46.04
CA SER A 75 39.59 63.54 -47.45
C SER A 75 40.19 64.94 -47.59
N ASN A 76 40.78 65.22 -48.74
CA ASN A 76 41.42 66.52 -49.07
C ASN A 76 42.56 66.93 -48.11
N SER A 77 43.25 65.96 -47.51
CA SER A 77 44.42 66.15 -46.65
C SER A 77 45.55 65.21 -47.07
N SER A 78 46.81 65.65 -47.02
CA SER A 78 47.99 64.77 -47.17
C SER A 78 48.33 64.00 -45.88
N ASN A 79 47.74 64.38 -44.75
CA ASN A 79 47.85 63.66 -43.48
C ASN A 79 46.51 62.96 -43.14
N PRO A 80 46.45 61.61 -43.21
CA PRO A 80 45.24 60.84 -42.92
C PRO A 80 45.02 60.53 -41.43
N GLY A 81 45.85 61.08 -40.53
CA GLY A 81 45.79 60.80 -39.09
C GLY A 81 44.47 61.25 -38.44
N VAL A 82 43.97 60.45 -37.50
CA VAL A 82 42.78 60.74 -36.68
C VAL A 82 43.03 60.42 -35.22
N THR A 83 42.37 61.18 -34.37
CA THR A 83 42.31 60.98 -32.91
C THR A 83 40.88 60.63 -32.51
N TRP A 84 40.72 59.62 -31.66
CA TRP A 84 39.42 59.06 -31.31
C TRP A 84 39.01 59.40 -29.89
N ALA A 85 37.73 59.70 -29.69
CA ALA A 85 37.12 59.89 -28.38
C ALA A 85 35.74 59.24 -28.32
N THR A 86 35.31 58.78 -27.15
CA THR A 86 33.96 58.25 -26.94
C THR A 86 33.32 58.82 -25.68
N SER A 87 31.99 58.98 -25.70
CA SER A 87 31.20 59.40 -24.53
C SER A 87 30.91 58.26 -23.55
N GLY A 88 31.21 57.00 -23.90
CA GLY A 88 31.13 55.85 -22.99
C GLY A 88 31.51 54.54 -23.66
N GLY A 89 31.98 53.55 -22.89
CA GLY A 89 32.61 52.34 -23.42
C GLY A 89 34.13 52.47 -23.52
N SER A 90 34.77 51.56 -24.27
CA SER A 90 36.23 51.59 -24.46
C SER A 90 36.61 51.40 -25.93
N ILE A 91 37.73 52.01 -26.33
CA ILE A 91 38.30 51.91 -27.68
C ILE A 91 39.61 51.13 -27.59
N SER A 92 39.81 50.18 -28.51
CA SER A 92 41.07 49.47 -28.67
C SER A 92 41.59 49.63 -30.10
N GLY A 93 42.91 49.78 -30.25
CA GLY A 93 43.58 50.09 -31.52
C GLY A 93 43.87 51.58 -31.71
N SER A 94 44.47 51.92 -32.85
CA SER A 94 44.85 53.29 -33.23
C SER A 94 44.90 53.44 -34.75
N GLY A 95 44.86 54.67 -35.25
CA GLY A 95 44.90 54.96 -36.69
C GLY A 95 43.49 55.05 -37.30
N ALA A 96 43.38 54.78 -38.60
CA ALA A 96 42.13 54.97 -39.34
C ALA A 96 41.00 54.02 -38.92
N THR A 97 41.31 52.87 -38.32
CA THR A 97 40.32 51.89 -37.86
C THR A 97 40.54 51.58 -36.38
N VAL A 98 39.46 51.57 -35.60
CA VAL A 98 39.47 51.18 -34.18
C VAL A 98 38.32 50.22 -33.88
N THR A 99 38.46 49.41 -32.84
CA THR A 99 37.39 48.55 -32.32
C THR A 99 36.82 49.17 -31.04
N TYR A 100 35.54 49.51 -31.10
CA TYR A 100 34.75 50.02 -29.97
C TYR A 100 34.09 48.86 -29.22
N THR A 101 34.13 48.89 -27.88
CA THR A 101 33.40 47.98 -26.99
C THR A 101 32.33 48.75 -26.24
N ALA A 102 31.07 48.32 -26.38
CA ALA A 102 29.92 48.96 -25.74
C ALA A 102 29.96 48.84 -24.20
N PRO A 103 29.59 49.87 -23.44
CA PRO A 103 29.49 49.81 -21.98
C PRO A 103 28.35 48.87 -21.53
N SER A 104 28.33 48.55 -20.23
CA SER A 104 27.30 47.71 -19.61
C SER A 104 25.94 48.40 -19.47
N THR A 105 25.91 49.74 -19.52
CA THR A 105 24.69 50.54 -19.34
C THR A 105 24.02 50.79 -20.69
N ALA A 106 22.72 50.52 -20.78
CA ALA A 106 21.94 50.84 -21.97
C ALA A 106 21.78 52.36 -22.12
N GLY A 107 21.81 52.85 -23.36
CA GLY A 107 21.76 54.28 -23.64
C GLY A 107 22.36 54.63 -24.99
N SER A 108 22.37 55.92 -25.30
CA SER A 108 22.96 56.44 -26.54
C SER A 108 24.37 56.97 -26.24
N TYR A 109 25.34 56.46 -26.97
CA TYR A 109 26.74 56.83 -26.92
C TYR A 109 27.21 57.33 -28.28
N THR A 110 28.35 57.99 -28.28
CA THR A 110 28.96 58.56 -29.47
C THR A 110 30.42 58.16 -29.56
N LEU A 111 30.89 57.94 -30.79
CA LEU A 111 32.29 57.75 -31.11
C LEU A 111 32.70 58.82 -32.12
N THR A 112 33.67 59.65 -31.76
CA THR A 112 34.11 60.80 -32.54
C THR A 112 35.53 60.59 -33.04
N ALA A 113 35.73 60.73 -34.35
CA ALA A 113 37.05 60.78 -34.98
C ALA A 113 37.35 62.22 -35.41
N THR A 114 38.43 62.79 -34.88
CA THR A 114 38.89 64.15 -35.18
C THR A 114 40.15 64.10 -36.02
N SER A 115 40.19 64.85 -37.13
CA SER A 115 41.36 64.92 -38.00
C SER A 115 42.57 65.49 -37.26
N SER A 116 43.72 64.84 -37.40
CA SER A 116 45.00 65.36 -36.89
C SER A 116 45.56 66.47 -37.77
N ALA A 117 45.10 66.59 -39.02
CA ALA A 117 45.53 67.63 -39.96
C ALA A 117 44.80 68.97 -39.73
N ASP A 118 43.53 68.91 -39.33
CA ASP A 118 42.72 70.07 -38.92
C ASP A 118 41.81 69.65 -37.77
N PRO A 119 42.17 69.96 -36.52
CA PRO A 119 41.40 69.59 -35.34
C PRO A 119 39.98 70.19 -35.28
N THR A 120 39.65 71.14 -36.16
CA THR A 120 38.29 71.69 -36.28
C THR A 120 37.35 70.76 -37.07
N LYS A 121 37.87 69.70 -37.71
CA LYS A 121 37.10 68.75 -38.52
C LYS A 121 36.99 67.40 -37.83
N ASN A 122 35.77 66.94 -37.61
CA ASN A 122 35.48 65.64 -37.00
C ASN A 122 34.23 64.99 -37.62
N ALA A 123 34.09 63.69 -37.40
CA ALA A 123 32.89 62.92 -37.68
C ALA A 123 32.49 62.12 -36.45
N THR A 124 31.19 62.00 -36.20
CA THR A 124 30.65 61.26 -35.04
C THR A 124 29.73 60.14 -35.51
N ALA A 125 29.93 58.93 -34.97
CA ALA A 125 28.98 57.83 -35.08
C ALA A 125 28.07 57.79 -33.86
N SER A 126 26.78 57.50 -34.09
CA SER A 126 25.79 57.28 -33.03
C SER A 126 25.67 55.79 -32.70
N ILE A 127 25.83 55.44 -31.43
CA ILE A 127 25.83 54.06 -30.96
C ILE A 127 24.68 53.91 -29.96
N THR A 128 23.67 53.13 -30.31
CA THR A 128 22.58 52.79 -29.39
C THR A 128 22.93 51.48 -28.71
N VAL A 129 23.15 51.51 -27.39
CA VAL A 129 23.33 50.29 -26.59
C VAL A 129 21.97 49.87 -26.05
N THR A 130 21.50 48.72 -26.53
CA THR A 130 20.22 48.14 -26.10
C THR A 130 20.42 47.25 -24.88
N SER A 131 19.52 47.37 -23.90
CA SER A 131 19.38 46.38 -22.84
C SER A 131 18.83 45.09 -23.46
N GLY A 132 19.54 43.97 -23.30
CA GLY A 132 18.98 42.65 -23.64
C GLY A 132 17.62 42.49 -22.96
N SER A 133 16.62 42.04 -23.70
CA SER A 133 15.19 42.09 -23.33
C SER A 133 14.76 41.04 -22.29
N GLY A 134 15.50 40.93 -21.18
CA GLY A 134 15.05 40.23 -19.99
C GLY A 134 15.64 40.90 -18.75
N SER A 135 14.84 41.03 -17.68
CA SER A 135 15.40 41.36 -16.38
C SER A 135 16.42 40.28 -16.04
N VAL A 136 17.62 40.66 -15.58
CA VAL A 136 18.63 39.72 -15.10
C VAL A 136 17.95 38.79 -14.09
N ALA A 137 18.00 37.49 -14.36
CA ALA A 137 17.39 36.48 -13.51
C ALA A 137 18.47 35.55 -13.00
N VAL A 138 18.41 35.25 -11.71
CA VAL A 138 19.31 34.31 -11.04
C VAL A 138 18.48 33.13 -10.57
N SER A 139 18.99 31.91 -10.74
CA SER A 139 18.47 30.71 -10.09
C SER A 139 19.61 29.97 -9.40
N VAL A 140 19.30 29.24 -8.34
CA VAL A 140 20.23 28.36 -7.62
C VAL A 140 19.65 26.95 -7.60
N SER A 141 20.49 25.94 -7.82
CA SER A 141 20.12 24.53 -7.69
C SER A 141 21.18 23.77 -6.86
N PRO A 142 20.77 22.94 -5.89
CA PRO A 142 19.40 22.73 -5.41
C PRO A 142 18.81 23.97 -4.68
N THR A 143 17.48 24.11 -4.63
CA THR A 143 16.79 25.25 -4.00
C THR A 143 16.52 25.05 -2.51
N VAL A 144 16.43 23.81 -2.04
CA VAL A 144 16.34 23.47 -0.62
C VAL A 144 17.15 22.20 -0.37
N VAL A 145 17.93 22.17 0.72
CA VAL A 145 18.63 20.96 1.19
C VAL A 145 18.56 20.84 2.70
N ALA A 146 18.64 19.61 3.19
CA ALA A 146 18.84 19.30 4.60
C ALA A 146 20.23 18.68 4.75
N LEU A 147 21.01 19.16 5.72
CA LEU A 147 22.39 18.71 5.92
C LEU A 147 22.60 18.33 7.38
N ALA A 148 23.34 17.24 7.60
CA ALA A 148 23.90 16.96 8.91
C ALA A 148 24.94 18.04 9.28
N PRO A 149 25.19 18.30 10.58
CA PRO A 149 26.24 19.21 11.01
C PRO A 149 27.59 18.87 10.37
N GLY A 150 28.23 19.85 9.71
CA GLY A 150 29.51 19.68 9.02
C GLY A 150 29.45 19.01 7.63
N ALA A 151 28.28 18.56 7.16
CA ALA A 151 28.15 17.98 5.82
C ALA A 151 28.33 19.04 4.71
N THR A 152 28.77 18.59 3.53
CA THR A 152 29.03 19.45 2.38
C THR A 152 28.04 19.24 1.25
N GLN A 153 27.61 20.32 0.58
CA GLN A 153 26.73 20.27 -0.58
C GLN A 153 27.21 21.23 -1.68
N SER A 154 27.21 20.77 -2.93
CA SER A 154 27.49 21.62 -4.08
C SER A 154 26.23 22.35 -4.57
N PHE A 155 26.36 23.64 -4.82
CA PHE A 155 25.32 24.50 -5.38
C PHE A 155 25.78 25.15 -6.67
N THR A 156 24.90 25.23 -7.65
CA THR A 156 25.16 25.90 -8.93
C THR A 156 24.16 27.03 -9.13
N ALA A 157 24.65 28.22 -9.48
CA ALA A 157 23.84 29.36 -9.87
C ALA A 157 23.85 29.53 -11.38
N THR A 158 22.70 29.91 -11.95
CA THR A 158 22.56 30.29 -13.36
C THR A 158 22.09 31.74 -13.44
N VAL A 159 22.81 32.57 -14.20
CA VAL A 159 22.39 33.94 -14.52
C VAL A 159 21.96 34.00 -15.98
N THR A 160 20.73 34.41 -16.24
CA THR A 160 20.20 34.59 -17.59
C THR A 160 19.91 36.06 -17.88
N ASN A 161 19.79 36.39 -19.18
CA ASN A 161 19.54 37.75 -19.66
C ASN A 161 20.63 38.77 -19.27
N ALA A 162 21.86 38.32 -19.05
CA ALA A 162 23.03 39.15 -18.75
C ALA A 162 24.23 38.75 -19.61
N GLY A 163 25.01 39.73 -20.09
CA GLY A 163 26.29 39.48 -20.77
C GLY A 163 27.40 39.02 -19.81
N ASN A 164 27.28 39.34 -18.52
CA ASN A 164 28.12 38.82 -17.45
C ASN A 164 27.31 37.83 -16.61
N THR A 165 27.76 36.58 -16.54
CA THR A 165 27.09 35.49 -15.81
C THR A 165 27.74 35.17 -14.45
N ALA A 166 28.72 35.96 -14.02
CA ALA A 166 29.37 35.77 -12.73
C ALA A 166 28.42 36.06 -11.56
N VAL A 167 28.62 35.34 -10.44
CA VAL A 167 27.86 35.49 -9.20
C VAL A 167 28.79 35.62 -8.00
N THR A 168 28.29 36.27 -6.96
CA THR A 168 28.90 36.27 -5.62
C THR A 168 28.00 35.48 -4.67
N TRP A 169 28.61 34.61 -3.86
CA TRP A 169 27.89 33.76 -2.91
C TRP A 169 28.03 34.27 -1.47
N THR A 170 26.93 34.25 -0.73
CA THR A 170 26.93 34.52 0.72
C THR A 170 26.08 33.47 1.43
N ALA A 171 26.45 33.12 2.67
CA ALA A 171 25.67 32.23 3.50
C ALA A 171 25.33 32.89 4.83
N SER A 172 24.12 32.67 5.36
CA SER A 172 23.72 33.15 6.69
C SER A 172 24.32 32.34 7.85
N GLY A 173 24.96 31.21 7.56
CA GLY A 173 25.80 30.42 8.46
C GLY A 173 26.51 29.31 7.70
N GLY A 174 27.48 28.62 8.32
CA GLY A 174 28.36 27.66 7.63
C GLY A 174 29.52 28.32 6.89
N SER A 175 30.14 27.59 5.96
CA SER A 175 31.24 28.10 5.13
C SER A 175 31.08 27.73 3.66
N ILE A 176 31.65 28.55 2.77
CA ILE A 176 31.62 28.34 1.32
C ILE A 176 33.06 28.14 0.85
N SER A 177 33.28 27.13 0.02
CA SER A 177 34.55 26.88 -0.66
C SER A 177 34.36 26.85 -2.17
N GLY A 178 35.36 27.36 -2.91
CA GLY A 178 35.28 27.57 -4.36
C GLY A 178 34.80 28.97 -4.76
N SER A 179 34.64 29.19 -6.06
CA SER A 179 34.23 30.47 -6.66
C SER A 179 33.60 30.24 -8.04
N GLY A 180 32.79 31.20 -8.50
CA GLY A 180 32.15 31.14 -9.82
C GLY A 180 30.73 30.57 -9.76
N ALA A 181 30.29 29.95 -10.86
CA ALA A 181 28.92 29.46 -10.99
C ALA A 181 28.59 28.30 -10.04
N THR A 182 29.59 27.52 -9.62
CA THR A 182 29.42 26.41 -8.69
C THR A 182 30.30 26.59 -7.46
N VAL A 183 29.74 26.36 -6.27
CA VAL A 183 30.45 26.38 -4.99
C VAL A 183 30.08 25.18 -4.13
N THR A 184 30.95 24.81 -3.19
CA THR A 184 30.66 23.79 -2.18
C THR A 184 30.43 24.47 -0.83
N TYR A 185 29.21 24.35 -0.32
CA TYR A 185 28.80 24.79 1.01
C TYR A 185 29.11 23.72 2.05
N THR A 186 29.59 24.10 3.23
CA THR A 186 29.78 23.23 4.40
C THR A 186 28.88 23.72 5.54
N ALA A 187 28.01 22.84 6.04
CA ALA A 187 27.09 23.14 7.11
C ALA A 187 27.81 23.48 8.44
N PRO A 188 27.29 24.42 9.24
CA PRO A 188 27.78 24.67 10.59
C PRO A 188 27.55 23.47 11.52
N ALA A 189 28.23 23.48 12.68
CA ALA A 189 28.10 22.42 13.69
C ALA A 189 26.76 22.47 14.48
N SER A 190 26.06 23.61 14.43
CA SER A 190 24.80 23.81 15.15
C SER A 190 23.62 23.67 14.20
N ALA A 191 22.57 22.99 14.68
CA ALA A 191 21.29 22.90 13.97
C ALA A 191 20.64 24.27 13.78
N GLY A 192 19.87 24.40 12.70
CA GLY A 192 19.13 25.62 12.40
C GLY A 192 18.86 25.80 10.91
N SER A 193 18.07 26.82 10.59
CA SER A 193 17.78 27.21 9.22
C SER A 193 18.78 28.26 8.75
N PHE A 194 19.45 27.96 7.65
CA PHE A 194 20.41 28.81 6.96
C PHE A 194 19.95 29.03 5.52
N THR A 195 20.58 30.00 4.89
CA THR A 195 20.29 30.41 3.52
C THR A 195 21.61 30.64 2.80
N LEU A 196 21.70 30.09 1.59
CA LEU A 196 22.80 30.36 0.65
C LEU A 196 22.26 31.25 -0.47
N THR A 197 22.87 32.41 -0.68
CA THR A 197 22.41 33.42 -1.63
C THR A 197 23.43 33.56 -2.75
N ALA A 198 23.00 33.45 -4.00
CA ALA A 198 23.78 33.83 -5.17
C ALA A 198 23.28 35.19 -5.68
N THR A 199 24.17 36.19 -5.74
CA THR A 199 23.87 37.53 -6.24
C THR A 199 24.58 37.76 -7.57
N SER A 200 23.87 38.26 -8.58
CA SER A 200 24.45 38.53 -9.90
C SER A 200 25.49 39.65 -9.84
N ALA A 201 26.63 39.44 -10.51
CA ALA A 201 27.62 40.50 -10.72
C ALA A 201 27.21 41.50 -11.82
N ALA A 202 26.24 41.15 -12.67
CA ALA A 202 25.70 42.05 -13.69
C ALA A 202 24.64 43.01 -13.15
N ASP A 203 23.90 42.59 -12.12
CA ASP A 203 22.89 43.39 -11.42
C ASP A 203 22.82 42.94 -9.95
N SER A 204 23.41 43.72 -9.05
CA SER A 204 23.48 43.39 -7.62
C SER A 204 22.12 43.43 -6.91
N THR A 205 21.05 43.89 -7.58
CA THR A 205 19.68 43.86 -7.05
C THR A 205 18.99 42.51 -7.31
N LYS A 206 19.62 41.61 -8.08
CA LYS A 206 19.08 40.30 -8.46
C LYS A 206 19.85 39.18 -7.79
N SER A 207 19.12 38.36 -7.05
CA SER A 207 19.66 37.20 -6.35
C SER A 207 18.66 36.04 -6.33
N ALA A 208 19.16 34.85 -6.07
CA ALA A 208 18.36 33.69 -5.71
C ALA A 208 18.92 33.04 -4.46
N THR A 209 18.04 32.46 -3.65
CA THR A 209 18.39 31.80 -2.40
C THR A 209 18.12 30.31 -2.47
N ALA A 210 18.94 29.53 -1.79
CA ALA A 210 18.66 28.17 -1.40
C ALA A 210 18.45 28.10 0.12
N GLY A 211 17.39 27.40 0.55
CA GLY A 211 17.14 27.10 1.96
C GLY A 211 17.97 25.91 2.42
N ILE A 212 18.62 26.01 3.58
CA ILE A 212 19.46 24.96 4.14
C ILE A 212 18.98 24.67 5.56
N SER A 213 18.48 23.48 5.81
CA SER A 213 18.16 23.03 7.17
C SER A 213 19.31 22.20 7.71
N VAL A 214 20.02 22.68 8.72
CA VAL A 214 21.02 21.89 9.43
C VAL A 214 20.34 21.18 10.57
N LEU A 215 20.46 19.87 10.57
CA LEU A 215 19.70 19.02 11.46
C LEU A 215 20.42 18.82 12.80
N SER A 216 19.69 18.47 13.85
CA SER A 216 20.25 18.31 15.19
C SER A 216 21.08 17.05 15.34
N SER A 217 22.30 17.19 15.89
CA SER A 217 23.12 16.06 16.36
C SER A 217 22.68 15.52 17.74
N SER A 218 21.64 16.10 18.34
CA SER A 218 20.99 15.60 19.56
C SER A 218 19.77 14.75 19.22
N GLY A 219 19.45 13.77 20.08
CA GLY A 219 18.20 13.02 19.97
C GLY A 219 16.98 13.95 19.97
N GLN A 220 15.94 13.57 19.23
CA GLN A 220 14.72 14.37 19.05
C GLN A 220 13.52 13.75 19.76
N ALA A 221 12.69 14.58 20.38
CA ALA A 221 11.39 14.19 20.91
C ALA A 221 10.30 14.64 19.92
N VAL A 222 9.69 13.70 19.19
CA VAL A 222 8.69 13.96 18.14
C VAL A 222 7.58 12.92 18.26
N ASP A 223 6.31 13.35 18.20
CA ASP A 223 5.12 12.47 18.24
C ASP A 223 5.10 11.44 19.39
N GLY A 224 5.63 11.83 20.55
CA GLY A 224 5.74 10.97 21.73
C GLY A 224 6.93 9.99 21.71
N LEU A 225 7.73 9.99 20.65
CA LEU A 225 8.96 9.21 20.51
C LEU A 225 10.17 10.03 20.94
N THR A 226 11.09 9.41 21.67
CA THR A 226 12.42 9.94 21.99
C THR A 226 13.44 9.23 21.12
N ILE A 227 13.75 9.80 19.96
CA ILE A 227 14.58 9.21 18.91
C ILE A 227 16.05 9.60 19.13
N PRO A 228 16.98 8.65 19.36
CA PRO A 228 18.41 8.96 19.46
C PRO A 228 19.00 9.51 18.16
N ALA A 229 20.06 10.31 18.28
CA ALA A 229 20.85 10.76 17.13
C ALA A 229 21.80 9.67 16.58
N SER A 230 22.13 8.67 17.41
CA SER A 230 23.01 7.56 17.01
C SER A 230 22.23 6.38 16.46
N HIS A 231 22.81 5.74 15.46
CA HIS A 231 22.37 4.47 14.90
C HIS A 231 23.04 3.26 15.60
N PRO A 232 22.37 2.09 15.68
CA PRO A 232 20.99 1.81 15.27
C PRO A 232 19.97 2.36 16.27
N ARG A 233 18.79 2.73 15.76
CA ARG A 233 17.65 3.26 16.55
C ARG A 233 16.31 2.58 16.21
N LEU A 234 16.27 1.76 15.17
CA LEU A 234 15.15 0.86 14.89
C LEU A 234 15.35 -0.46 15.66
N TYR A 235 14.35 -0.86 16.44
CA TYR A 235 14.23 -2.13 17.18
C TYR A 235 15.27 -2.41 18.28
N TRP A 236 16.51 -1.92 18.14
CA TRP A 236 17.63 -2.27 19.00
C TRP A 236 17.83 -1.31 20.14
N THR A 237 18.14 -1.89 21.30
CA THR A 237 18.80 -1.22 22.42
C THR A 237 20.08 -1.97 22.72
N PRO A 238 21.04 -1.37 23.47
CA PRO A 238 22.23 -2.09 23.91
C PRO A 238 21.90 -3.40 24.65
N ALA A 239 20.83 -3.42 25.44
CA ALA A 239 20.36 -4.60 26.16
C ALA A 239 19.83 -5.69 25.19
N ARG A 240 18.98 -5.32 24.22
CA ARG A 240 18.47 -6.26 23.21
C ARG A 240 19.59 -6.82 22.34
N LEU A 241 20.58 -6.01 21.96
CA LEU A 241 21.74 -6.46 21.20
C LEU A 241 22.61 -7.45 22.00
N ALA A 242 22.83 -7.18 23.29
CA ALA A 242 23.56 -8.10 24.16
C ALA A 242 22.83 -9.44 24.31
N GLN A 243 21.51 -9.40 24.50
CA GLN A 243 20.66 -10.58 24.56
C GLN A 243 20.71 -11.37 23.24
N ALA A 244 20.60 -10.70 22.10
CA ALA A 244 20.63 -11.33 20.80
C ALA A 244 21.98 -12.04 20.51
N LYS A 245 23.10 -11.41 20.88
CA LYS A 245 24.44 -12.02 20.79
C LYS A 245 24.57 -13.27 21.66
N ALA A 246 24.05 -13.22 22.89
CA ALA A 246 24.03 -14.38 23.77
C ALA A 246 23.15 -15.51 23.23
N TRP A 247 22.00 -15.16 22.64
CA TRP A 247 21.12 -16.11 21.97
C TRP A 247 21.82 -16.79 20.79
N VAL A 248 22.47 -16.06 19.89
CA VAL A 248 23.24 -16.66 18.77
C VAL A 248 24.32 -17.62 19.27
N GLY A 249 25.04 -17.23 20.32
CA GLY A 249 26.08 -18.07 20.93
C GLY A 249 25.56 -19.36 21.57
N SER A 250 24.26 -19.45 21.89
CA SER A 250 23.65 -20.59 22.58
C SER A 250 22.64 -21.38 21.73
N SER A 251 22.05 -20.78 20.70
CA SER A 251 21.01 -21.39 19.88
C SER A 251 21.54 -22.29 18.76
N GLY A 252 22.83 -22.17 18.42
CA GLY A 252 23.41 -22.82 17.23
C GLY A 252 22.99 -22.17 15.91
N TYR A 253 22.32 -21.01 15.96
CA TYR A 253 21.96 -20.25 14.77
C TYR A 253 23.21 -19.76 14.03
N THR A 254 23.25 -20.00 12.71
CA THR A 254 24.31 -19.50 11.85
C THR A 254 23.87 -18.18 11.24
N LEU A 255 24.70 -17.14 11.40
CA LEU A 255 24.41 -15.82 10.86
C LEU A 255 24.41 -15.84 9.33
N GLU A 256 23.32 -15.37 8.73
CA GLU A 256 23.23 -15.15 7.30
C GLU A 256 24.01 -13.89 6.91
N THR A 257 24.89 -14.03 5.90
CA THR A 257 25.78 -12.91 5.48
C THR A 257 25.53 -12.40 4.07
N ALA A 258 24.71 -13.09 3.27
CA ALA A 258 24.48 -12.75 1.87
C ALA A 258 22.98 -12.66 1.59
N VAL A 259 22.59 -11.65 0.80
CA VAL A 259 21.20 -11.47 0.38
C VAL A 259 20.92 -12.30 -0.86
N ASN A 260 20.01 -13.26 -0.78
CA ASN A 260 19.35 -13.94 -1.88
C ASN A 260 18.00 -13.28 -2.12
N VAL A 261 17.92 -12.50 -3.20
CA VAL A 261 16.70 -11.79 -3.60
C VAL A 261 15.52 -12.71 -3.92
N ASN A 262 15.75 -14.03 -4.07
CA ASN A 262 14.71 -15.03 -4.27
C ASN A 262 14.15 -15.60 -2.96
N ARG A 263 14.65 -15.15 -1.80
CA ARG A 263 14.16 -15.56 -0.47
C ARG A 263 13.56 -14.35 0.25
N PRO A 264 12.22 -14.20 0.25
CA PRO A 264 11.54 -13.26 1.12
C PRO A 264 12.05 -13.38 2.57
N LEU A 265 12.14 -12.24 3.27
CA LEU A 265 12.66 -12.09 4.64
C LEU A 265 14.17 -12.26 4.84
N GLU A 266 14.93 -12.84 3.91
CA GLU A 266 16.37 -13.04 4.13
C GLU A 266 17.16 -11.72 4.25
N VAL A 267 16.67 -10.63 3.65
CA VAL A 267 17.23 -9.28 3.88
C VAL A 267 17.18 -8.90 5.36
N GLN A 268 16.13 -9.31 6.09
CA GLN A 268 16.00 -9.08 7.53
C GLN A 268 17.00 -9.93 8.33
N ASP A 269 17.28 -11.15 7.90
CA ASP A 269 18.28 -12.04 8.54
C ASP A 269 19.71 -11.51 8.36
N VAL A 270 20.04 -11.04 7.16
CA VAL A 270 21.31 -10.35 6.90
C VAL A 270 21.40 -9.04 7.67
N ALA A 271 20.28 -8.30 7.78
CA ALA A 271 20.21 -7.11 8.62
C ALA A 271 20.48 -7.45 10.09
N PHE A 272 19.86 -8.51 10.61
CA PHE A 272 20.11 -9.00 11.96
C PHE A 272 21.58 -9.31 12.19
N ALA A 273 22.23 -10.06 11.29
CA ALA A 273 23.66 -10.34 11.37
C ALA A 273 24.51 -9.06 11.35
N CYS A 274 24.15 -8.07 10.54
CA CYS A 274 24.81 -6.78 10.54
C CYS A 274 24.67 -6.06 11.89
N ALA A 275 23.47 -5.99 12.46
CA ALA A 275 23.23 -5.37 13.77
C ALA A 275 24.04 -6.02 14.90
N LEU A 276 24.34 -7.32 14.80
CA LEU A 276 25.21 -8.01 15.76
C LEU A 276 26.71 -7.75 15.53
N GLY A 277 27.09 -7.04 14.46
CA GLY A 277 28.45 -6.63 14.16
C GLY A 277 29.16 -7.46 13.09
N ASN A 278 28.44 -8.26 12.29
CA ASN A 278 29.05 -8.99 11.19
C ASN A 278 29.35 -8.04 10.00
N ALA A 279 30.63 -7.75 9.76
CA ALA A 279 31.05 -6.79 8.75
C ALA A 279 30.69 -7.20 7.30
N THR A 280 30.74 -8.50 6.99
CA THR A 280 30.36 -9.01 5.66
C THR A 280 28.87 -8.81 5.42
N ALA A 281 28.04 -9.15 6.41
CA ALA A 281 26.61 -8.92 6.35
C ALA A 281 26.28 -7.42 6.17
N CYS A 282 26.92 -6.53 6.95
CA CYS A 282 26.73 -5.09 6.79
C CYS A 282 27.13 -4.56 5.42
N THR A 283 28.25 -5.01 4.86
CA THR A 283 28.70 -4.62 3.52
C THR A 283 27.69 -5.05 2.44
N ASN A 284 27.21 -6.28 2.54
CA ASN A 284 26.24 -6.82 1.59
C ASN A 284 24.88 -6.13 1.72
N LEU A 285 24.44 -5.86 2.95
CA LEU A 285 23.21 -5.13 3.23
C LEU A 285 23.25 -3.69 2.70
N ALA A 286 24.37 -2.99 2.92
CA ALA A 286 24.58 -1.64 2.39
C ALA A 286 24.58 -1.64 0.85
N THR A 287 25.22 -2.62 0.23
CA THR A 287 25.21 -2.78 -1.24
C THR A 287 23.80 -3.02 -1.78
N TRP A 288 23.02 -3.88 -1.11
CA TRP A 288 21.64 -4.16 -1.48
C TRP A 288 20.75 -2.90 -1.37
N ALA A 289 20.87 -2.15 -0.27
CA ALA A 289 20.10 -0.92 -0.04
C ALA A 289 20.53 0.24 -0.95
N ASN A 290 21.79 0.29 -1.36
CA ASN A 290 22.25 1.32 -2.32
C ASN A 290 21.71 1.09 -3.75
N THR A 291 21.19 -0.11 -4.04
CA THR A 291 20.57 -0.42 -5.33
C THR A 291 19.07 -0.15 -5.22
N SER A 292 18.65 1.09 -5.48
CA SER A 292 17.28 1.55 -5.21
C SER A 292 16.18 0.71 -5.87
N THR A 293 16.42 0.12 -7.04
CA THR A 293 15.45 -0.77 -7.71
C THR A 293 15.08 -2.02 -6.89
N ASN A 294 15.83 -2.34 -5.83
CA ASN A 294 15.50 -3.44 -4.93
C ASN A 294 14.33 -3.10 -3.99
N TRP A 295 14.05 -1.82 -3.75
CA TRP A 295 13.08 -1.38 -2.74
C TRP A 295 12.28 -0.13 -3.12
N ALA A 296 12.60 0.53 -4.23
CA ALA A 296 11.87 1.68 -4.77
C ALA A 296 11.44 1.40 -6.21
N ASP A 297 10.19 1.73 -6.52
CA ASP A 297 9.61 1.57 -7.85
C ASP A 297 9.81 2.86 -8.67
N ALA A 298 10.45 2.74 -9.85
CA ALA A 298 10.78 3.90 -10.69
C ALA A 298 9.55 4.60 -11.28
N ASN A 299 8.40 3.92 -11.36
CA ASN A 299 7.23 4.38 -12.11
C ASN A 299 5.98 4.67 -11.27
N CYS A 300 6.07 4.77 -9.94
CA CYS A 300 4.95 4.90 -8.99
C CYS A 300 3.80 5.89 -9.32
N TYR A 301 3.95 6.78 -10.30
CA TYR A 301 3.11 7.94 -10.57
C TYR A 301 2.33 7.89 -11.90
N GLY A 302 2.18 6.70 -12.50
CA GLY A 302 1.40 6.53 -13.73
C GLY A 302 -0.12 6.61 -13.50
N ALA A 303 -0.86 7.17 -14.48
CA ALA A 303 -2.32 7.41 -14.41
C ALA A 303 -3.22 6.17 -14.23
N TYR A 304 -2.65 4.95 -14.18
CA TYR A 304 -3.36 3.68 -14.04
C TYR A 304 -2.67 2.69 -13.09
N GLN A 305 -1.74 3.14 -12.24
CA GLN A 305 -1.04 2.22 -11.35
C GLN A 305 -1.82 1.92 -10.08
N THR A 306 -1.91 0.63 -9.76
CA THR A 306 -2.65 0.05 -8.63
C THR A 306 -1.84 -0.06 -7.34
N GLY A 307 -0.64 0.55 -7.25
CA GLY A 307 0.25 0.49 -6.08
C GLY A 307 1.75 0.32 -6.42
N CYS A 308 2.63 0.59 -5.45
CA CYS A 308 4.09 0.38 -5.56
C CYS A 308 4.52 -0.86 -4.76
N ASN A 309 4.50 -2.02 -5.44
CA ASN A 309 4.72 -3.32 -4.82
C ASN A 309 6.11 -3.48 -4.20
N THR A 310 7.15 -2.98 -4.87
CA THR A 310 8.54 -3.12 -4.40
C THR A 310 8.74 -2.27 -3.15
N LEU A 311 8.22 -1.04 -3.14
CA LEU A 311 8.24 -0.18 -1.95
C LEU A 311 7.41 -0.79 -0.81
N ARG A 312 6.19 -1.27 -1.08
CA ARG A 312 5.34 -1.92 -0.08
C ARG A 312 6.04 -3.11 0.58
N GLY A 313 6.64 -3.99 -0.21
CA GLY A 313 7.33 -5.19 0.29
C GLY A 313 8.61 -4.85 1.04
N ASN A 314 9.50 -4.10 0.37
CA ASN A 314 10.92 -3.99 0.75
C ASN A 314 11.32 -2.65 1.40
N GLY A 315 10.46 -1.64 1.38
CA GLY A 315 10.79 -0.31 1.93
C GLY A 315 11.19 -0.35 3.41
N GLY A 316 10.54 -1.18 4.22
CA GLY A 316 10.92 -1.37 5.62
C GLY A 316 12.31 -1.97 5.77
N PHE A 317 12.67 -2.94 4.92
CA PHE A 317 14.01 -3.53 4.92
C PHE A 317 15.09 -2.53 4.49
N ALA A 318 14.76 -1.63 3.56
CA ALA A 318 15.66 -0.53 3.20
C ALA A 318 15.95 0.38 4.41
N MET A 319 14.95 0.66 5.25
CA MET A 319 15.14 1.45 6.47
C MET A 319 15.89 0.69 7.57
N LEU A 320 15.70 -0.63 7.70
CA LEU A 320 16.56 -1.45 8.57
C LEU A 320 18.01 -1.45 8.09
N ALA A 321 18.24 -1.54 6.77
CA ALA A 321 19.56 -1.47 6.17
C ALA A 321 20.22 -0.10 6.41
N TYR A 322 19.49 0.99 6.14
CA TYR A 322 19.94 2.35 6.41
C TYR A 322 20.34 2.53 7.87
N ASP A 323 19.51 2.04 8.80
CA ASP A 323 19.72 2.20 10.24
C ASP A 323 20.85 1.32 10.79
N TRP A 324 20.89 0.03 10.42
CA TRP A 324 21.79 -0.94 11.06
C TRP A 324 23.15 -1.02 10.37
N ALA A 325 23.22 -0.74 9.06
CA ALA A 325 24.47 -0.62 8.33
C ALA A 325 24.90 0.83 8.11
N HIS A 326 24.36 1.79 8.88
CA HIS A 326 24.58 3.23 8.70
C HIS A 326 26.06 3.61 8.45
N ASN A 327 26.97 3.05 9.26
CA ASN A 327 28.41 3.33 9.18
C ASN A 327 29.13 2.69 7.97
N TYR A 328 28.44 1.90 7.16
CA TYR A 328 28.97 1.27 5.94
C TYR A 328 28.58 2.04 4.68
N PHE A 329 27.78 3.10 4.80
CA PHE A 329 27.46 3.99 3.69
C PHE A 329 28.39 5.21 3.68
N THR A 330 28.69 5.69 2.47
CA THR A 330 29.23 7.03 2.28
C THR A 330 28.12 8.08 2.43
N PRO A 331 28.45 9.35 2.74
CA PRO A 331 27.46 10.43 2.80
C PRO A 331 26.62 10.58 1.52
N ALA A 332 27.22 10.35 0.34
CA ALA A 332 26.51 10.40 -0.94
C ALA A 332 25.48 9.26 -1.09
N GLN A 333 25.81 8.05 -0.60
CA GLN A 333 24.89 6.92 -0.62
C GLN A 333 23.74 7.15 0.37
N LEU A 334 24.02 7.67 1.57
CA LEU A 334 22.99 8.05 2.54
C LEU A 334 22.03 9.09 1.93
N GLY A 335 22.55 10.16 1.33
CA GLY A 335 21.73 11.17 0.65
C GLY A 335 20.87 10.58 -0.48
N SER A 336 21.44 9.69 -1.30
CA SER A 336 20.68 9.02 -2.37
C SER A 336 19.54 8.15 -1.85
N ILE A 337 19.75 7.43 -0.75
CA ILE A 337 18.72 6.59 -0.13
C ILE A 337 17.63 7.47 0.49
N GLN A 338 18.01 8.51 1.23
CA GLN A 338 17.09 9.49 1.83
C GLN A 338 16.17 10.12 0.78
N ASP A 339 16.74 10.69 -0.28
CA ASP A 339 15.97 11.35 -1.34
C ASP A 339 15.07 10.35 -2.07
N THR A 340 15.59 9.18 -2.43
CA THR A 340 14.80 8.19 -3.16
C THR A 340 13.64 7.68 -2.30
N PHE A 341 13.92 7.31 -1.04
CA PHE A 341 12.91 6.78 -0.13
C PHE A 341 11.82 7.81 0.15
N TYR A 342 12.20 9.03 0.52
CA TYR A 342 11.22 10.08 0.78
C TYR A 342 10.41 10.38 -0.47
N ASN A 343 11.04 10.60 -1.64
CA ASN A 343 10.30 10.91 -2.85
C ASN A 343 9.33 9.80 -3.23
N THR A 344 9.72 8.53 -3.12
CA THR A 344 8.82 7.39 -3.41
C THR A 344 7.70 7.29 -2.38
N ALA A 345 7.99 7.31 -1.07
CA ALA A 345 7.00 7.18 -0.01
C ALA A 345 6.04 8.38 0.05
N HIS A 346 6.58 9.60 0.16
CA HIS A 346 5.81 10.84 0.24
C HIS A 346 4.81 10.96 -0.90
N ALA A 347 5.21 10.62 -2.12
CA ALA A 347 4.33 10.71 -3.26
C ALA A 347 3.17 9.68 -3.23
N GLN A 348 3.28 8.56 -2.49
CA GLN A 348 2.13 7.69 -2.19
C GLN A 348 1.12 8.39 -1.26
N ASP A 349 1.61 9.23 -0.36
CA ASP A 349 0.78 9.89 0.65
C ASP A 349 0.03 11.09 0.08
N ILE A 350 0.65 11.83 -0.85
CA ILE A 350 0.08 13.04 -1.47
C ILE A 350 -0.67 12.81 -2.79
N THR A 351 -0.70 11.59 -3.32
CA THR A 351 -1.44 11.28 -4.56
C THR A 351 -2.96 11.30 -4.35
N THR A 352 -3.68 11.79 -5.36
CA THR A 352 -5.14 12.01 -5.35
C THR A 352 -5.95 10.71 -5.21
N ALA A 353 -7.21 10.85 -4.78
CA ALA A 353 -8.22 9.78 -4.75
C ALA A 353 -8.14 8.83 -5.95
N GLY A 354 -7.88 7.54 -5.67
CA GLY A 354 -7.76 6.48 -6.68
C GLY A 354 -6.48 5.64 -6.59
N PHE A 355 -5.44 6.15 -5.90
CA PHE A 355 -4.23 5.37 -5.64
C PHE A 355 -4.41 4.38 -4.47
N THR A 356 -4.10 3.10 -4.70
CA THR A 356 -4.22 2.04 -3.69
C THR A 356 -3.23 2.24 -2.57
N GLY A 357 -3.74 2.35 -1.33
CA GLY A 357 -2.91 2.58 -0.16
C GLY A 357 -2.54 4.05 0.02
N SER A 358 -3.22 5.01 -0.62
CA SER A 358 -3.11 6.42 -0.21
C SER A 358 -3.82 6.65 1.13
N LEU A 359 -3.59 7.78 1.79
CA LEU A 359 -4.33 8.18 3.00
C LEU A 359 -5.84 8.35 2.76
N GLN A 360 -6.26 8.49 1.50
CA GLN A 360 -7.65 8.64 1.10
C GLN A 360 -8.33 7.30 0.72
N SER A 361 -7.55 6.22 0.53
CA SER A 361 -8.11 4.89 0.26
C SER A 361 -8.63 4.24 1.55
N PRO A 362 -9.42 3.16 1.48
CA PRO A 362 -9.57 2.26 2.62
C PRO A 362 -8.21 1.68 3.02
N ALA A 363 -8.15 1.21 4.26
CA ALA A 363 -7.03 0.40 4.70
C ALA A 363 -6.98 -0.92 3.92
N ASN A 364 -5.75 -1.32 3.57
CA ASN A 364 -5.45 -2.52 2.81
C ASN A 364 -3.98 -2.94 2.99
N ASN A 365 -3.56 -4.00 2.31
CA ASN A 365 -2.18 -4.48 2.35
C ASN A 365 -1.12 -3.41 1.96
N PHE A 366 -1.44 -2.49 1.05
CA PHE A 366 -0.58 -1.34 0.74
C PHE A 366 -0.52 -0.35 1.89
N ALA A 367 -1.67 0.02 2.48
CA ALA A 367 -1.72 0.90 3.64
C ALA A 367 -0.93 0.32 4.83
N CYS A 368 -1.02 -0.98 5.10
CA CYS A 368 -0.22 -1.66 6.12
C CYS A 368 1.30 -1.56 5.84
N GLY A 369 1.70 -1.83 4.59
CA GLY A 369 3.11 -1.79 4.18
C GLY A 369 3.70 -0.39 4.22
N TYR A 370 2.95 0.60 3.75
CA TYR A 370 3.36 2.00 3.77
C TYR A 370 3.34 2.59 5.19
N MET A 371 2.38 2.21 6.04
CA MET A 371 2.43 2.56 7.47
C MET A 371 3.74 2.12 8.11
N ARG A 372 4.19 0.89 7.86
CA ARG A 372 5.52 0.44 8.30
C ARG A 372 6.63 1.32 7.71
N ASN A 373 6.59 1.60 6.42
CA ASN A 373 7.63 2.39 5.75
C ASN A 373 7.72 3.82 6.29
N ASP A 374 6.60 4.49 6.46
CA ASP A 374 6.50 5.87 6.93
C ASP A 374 7.00 5.99 8.38
N ILE A 375 6.60 5.05 9.24
CA ILE A 375 7.04 5.03 10.65
C ILE A 375 8.54 4.72 10.74
N LEU A 376 9.00 3.66 10.08
CA LEU A 376 10.41 3.27 10.16
C LEU A 376 11.32 4.29 9.48
N GLY A 377 10.92 4.82 8.33
CA GLY A 377 11.66 5.86 7.62
C GLY A 377 11.67 7.18 8.40
N GLY A 378 10.53 7.57 8.95
CA GLY A 378 10.45 8.74 9.81
C GLY A 378 11.37 8.64 11.04
N ILE A 379 11.47 7.47 11.69
CA ILE A 379 12.42 7.26 12.79
C ILE A 379 13.87 7.20 12.29
N ALA A 380 14.15 6.40 11.27
CA ALA A 380 15.51 6.14 10.78
C ALA A 380 16.17 7.35 10.14
N LEU A 381 15.39 8.29 9.59
CA LEU A 381 15.89 9.49 8.95
C LEU A 381 15.85 10.72 9.87
N MET A 382 15.31 10.60 11.09
CA MET A 382 15.09 11.74 11.97
C MET A 382 16.41 12.43 12.34
N GLY A 383 16.44 13.76 12.22
CA GLY A 383 17.67 14.53 12.46
C GLY A 383 18.75 14.34 11.38
N GLU A 384 18.49 13.60 10.31
CA GLU A 384 19.40 13.42 9.16
C GLU A 384 18.76 13.81 7.82
N TYR A 385 17.43 13.83 7.74
CA TYR A 385 16.67 14.30 6.60
C TYR A 385 15.49 15.20 7.00
N ALA A 386 15.25 16.30 6.27
CA ALA A 386 14.16 17.23 6.61
C ALA A 386 12.75 16.64 6.44
N GLY A 387 12.56 15.71 5.51
CA GLY A 387 11.26 15.05 5.29
C GLY A 387 10.91 13.97 6.31
N ALA A 388 11.80 13.66 7.27
CA ALA A 388 11.60 12.58 8.24
C ALA A 388 10.36 12.81 9.12
N GLN A 389 10.14 14.05 9.56
CA GLN A 389 8.94 14.40 10.34
C GLN A 389 7.65 14.22 9.53
N THR A 390 7.66 14.61 8.25
CA THR A 390 6.50 14.41 7.37
C THR A 390 6.14 12.94 7.20
N LEU A 391 7.14 12.05 7.08
CA LEU A 391 6.90 10.61 7.07
C LEU A 391 6.29 10.14 8.40
N LEU A 392 6.79 10.61 9.54
CA LEU A 392 6.16 10.28 10.84
C LEU A 392 4.74 10.81 10.96
N ASP A 393 4.45 12.02 10.47
CA ASP A 393 3.12 12.59 10.48
C ASP A 393 2.15 11.70 9.67
N PHE A 394 2.56 11.22 8.49
CA PHE A 394 1.76 10.28 7.72
C PHE A 394 1.62 8.92 8.39
N GLY A 395 2.66 8.41 9.05
CA GLY A 395 2.63 7.14 9.75
C GLY A 395 1.79 7.14 11.03
N LEU A 396 2.06 8.09 11.94
CA LEU A 396 1.62 8.13 13.34
C LEU A 396 0.96 9.45 13.78
N GLY A 397 0.97 10.48 12.93
CA GLY A 397 0.57 11.84 13.28
C GLY A 397 -0.90 12.01 13.70
N THR A 398 -1.14 13.07 14.46
CA THR A 398 -2.47 13.59 14.85
C THR A 398 -2.62 15.03 14.38
N ALA A 399 -2.46 15.32 13.08
CA ALA A 399 -2.57 16.69 12.59
C ALA A 399 -4.02 17.19 12.66
N GLY A 400 -4.21 18.37 13.27
CA GLY A 400 -5.50 18.91 13.71
C GLY A 400 -6.62 18.92 12.66
N GLY A 401 -7.77 18.37 13.06
CA GLY A 401 -9.09 18.86 12.64
C GLY A 401 -9.67 18.44 11.29
N ALA A 402 -9.03 17.58 10.49
CA ALA A 402 -9.60 17.07 9.23
C ALA A 402 -9.59 15.52 9.15
N PRO A 403 -10.49 14.87 8.36
CA PRO A 403 -10.93 13.50 8.59
C PRO A 403 -9.99 12.35 8.18
N VAL A 404 -8.68 12.60 7.98
CA VAL A 404 -7.65 11.58 7.70
C VAL A 404 -6.29 12.14 8.13
N SER A 405 -5.83 11.81 9.33
CA SER A 405 -4.61 12.41 9.91
C SER A 405 -3.37 11.52 9.94
N SER A 406 -3.48 10.19 9.74
CA SER A 406 -2.34 9.25 9.57
C SER A 406 -2.80 7.84 9.16
N ARG A 407 -1.85 7.00 8.71
CA ARG A 407 -2.07 5.59 8.38
C ARG A 407 -2.36 4.74 9.60
N TRP A 408 -1.76 5.06 10.75
CA TRP A 408 -2.12 4.43 12.02
C TRP A 408 -3.62 4.54 12.25
N ASN A 409 -4.18 5.75 12.19
CA ASN A 409 -5.62 5.95 12.35
C ASN A 409 -6.42 5.27 11.23
N GLN A 410 -5.97 5.32 9.98
CA GLN A 410 -6.62 4.62 8.86
C GLN A 410 -6.73 3.10 9.10
N VAL A 411 -5.70 2.49 9.68
CA VAL A 411 -5.57 1.04 9.88
C VAL A 411 -6.22 0.56 11.18
N VAL A 412 -6.19 1.38 12.25
CA VAL A 412 -6.63 0.99 13.60
C VAL A 412 -7.90 1.68 14.12
N ASP A 413 -8.41 2.75 13.47
CA ASP A 413 -9.60 3.49 13.94
C ASP A 413 -10.90 2.71 13.69
N MET A 414 -11.70 2.60 14.75
CA MET A 414 -12.88 1.74 14.90
C MET A 414 -14.20 2.49 14.75
N ASN A 415 -14.17 3.83 14.84
CA ASN A 415 -15.33 4.68 15.10
C ASN A 415 -15.76 5.54 13.92
N ARG A 416 -15.30 5.24 12.69
CA ARG A 416 -15.79 5.95 11.50
C ARG A 416 -17.24 5.57 11.20
N ALA A 417 -18.16 6.18 11.95
CA ALA A 417 -19.57 6.25 11.62
C ALA A 417 -19.70 6.90 10.24
N SER A 418 -20.36 6.21 9.33
CA SER A 418 -20.72 6.67 8.01
C SER A 418 -21.59 7.93 8.10
N GLY A 419 -20.96 9.10 8.16
CA GLY A 419 -21.60 10.38 7.80
C GLY A 419 -21.90 10.49 6.30
N GLY A 420 -21.59 9.45 5.52
CA GLY A 420 -22.02 9.31 4.13
C GLY A 420 -22.35 7.84 3.86
N SER A 421 -23.51 7.61 3.25
CA SER A 421 -23.78 6.40 2.47
C SER A 421 -22.74 6.33 1.33
N GLY A 422 -21.62 5.64 1.55
CA GLY A 422 -20.57 5.54 0.54
C GLY A 422 -19.48 4.54 0.89
N MET A 423 -19.38 3.51 0.04
CA MET A 423 -18.24 2.72 -0.49
C MET A 423 -16.97 2.43 0.33
N TRP A 424 -16.62 3.13 1.41
CA TRP A 424 -15.26 3.14 1.98
C TRP A 424 -15.20 3.30 3.52
N ALA A 425 -16.20 2.79 4.25
CA ALA A 425 -16.28 2.89 5.70
C ALA A 425 -15.67 1.65 6.40
N GLY A 426 -14.37 1.67 6.69
CA GLY A 426 -13.70 0.59 7.43
C GLY A 426 -13.81 0.75 8.95
N LYS A 427 -14.23 -0.33 9.64
CA LYS A 427 -14.15 -0.47 11.11
C LYS A 427 -12.81 -1.13 11.48
N GLY A 428 -11.99 -0.45 12.28
CA GLY A 428 -10.66 -0.86 12.77
C GLY A 428 -10.58 -2.02 13.77
N TYR A 429 -11.26 -3.14 13.51
CA TYR A 429 -10.72 -4.43 13.98
C TYR A 429 -10.74 -5.44 12.84
N GLY A 430 -9.59 -5.71 12.25
CA GLY A 430 -9.42 -6.88 11.41
C GLY A 430 -8.83 -6.62 10.04
N GLN A 431 -7.70 -5.90 9.93
CA GLN A 431 -6.86 -6.00 8.72
C GLN A 431 -6.54 -7.45 8.36
N TYR A 432 -6.37 -8.29 9.39
CA TYR A 432 -6.21 -9.74 9.25
C TYR A 432 -7.37 -10.38 8.45
N ALA A 433 -8.61 -10.05 8.81
CA ALA A 433 -9.79 -10.52 8.11
C ALA A 433 -10.01 -9.78 6.79
N GLN A 434 -9.61 -8.51 6.70
CA GLN A 434 -9.87 -7.65 5.57
C GLN A 434 -9.09 -7.99 4.30
N GLU A 435 -8.00 -8.72 4.45
CA GLU A 435 -7.06 -9.01 3.38
C GLU A 435 -6.95 -10.54 3.13
N GLY A 436 -7.87 -11.30 3.72
CA GLY A 436 -7.83 -12.76 3.72
C GLY A 436 -6.75 -13.34 4.65
N THR A 437 -6.96 -14.55 5.15
CA THR A 437 -6.07 -15.15 6.17
C THR A 437 -4.79 -15.73 5.60
N ALA A 438 -4.87 -16.49 4.52
CA ALA A 438 -3.73 -17.19 3.97
C ALA A 438 -3.08 -16.47 2.78
N GLY A 439 -3.74 -15.45 2.21
CA GLY A 439 -3.12 -14.48 1.29
C GLY A 439 -2.42 -13.32 2.00
N TYR A 440 -3.11 -12.19 2.18
CA TYR A 440 -2.47 -10.91 2.49
C TYR A 440 -2.60 -10.43 3.94
N GLY A 441 -3.58 -10.90 4.70
CA GLY A 441 -3.79 -10.51 6.10
C GLY A 441 -2.58 -10.81 6.98
N ARG A 442 -1.87 -11.92 6.75
CA ARG A 442 -0.64 -12.24 7.48
C ARG A 442 0.50 -11.25 7.22
N TYR A 443 0.58 -10.63 6.03
CA TYR A 443 1.59 -9.60 5.76
C TYR A 443 1.32 -8.34 6.55
N CYS A 444 0.05 -7.92 6.66
CA CYS A 444 -0.33 -6.77 7.50
C CYS A 444 0.08 -6.97 8.97
N LEU A 445 0.00 -8.20 9.49
CA LEU A 445 0.47 -8.53 10.84
C LEU A 445 1.99 -8.43 10.95
N PHE A 446 2.70 -9.04 9.99
CA PHE A 446 4.16 -9.00 9.93
C PHE A 446 4.71 -7.57 9.80
N TYR A 447 4.14 -6.75 8.91
CA TYR A 447 4.57 -5.36 8.71
C TYR A 447 4.52 -4.54 10.00
N ALA A 448 3.54 -4.83 10.87
CA ALA A 448 3.40 -4.15 12.15
C ALA A 448 4.45 -4.55 13.18
N ALA A 449 4.94 -5.79 13.14
CA ALA A 449 5.80 -6.33 14.17
C ALA A 449 7.05 -5.47 14.43
N ASN A 450 7.66 -4.90 13.40
CA ASN A 450 8.85 -4.07 13.60
C ASN A 450 8.55 -2.78 14.38
N PHE A 451 7.64 -1.94 13.88
CA PHE A 451 7.38 -0.65 14.50
C PHE A 451 6.65 -0.77 15.85
N MET A 452 5.82 -1.81 16.03
CA MET A 452 5.18 -2.12 17.32
C MET A 452 6.19 -2.55 18.40
N SER A 453 7.41 -2.94 18.03
CA SER A 453 8.54 -3.11 18.94
C SER A 453 9.38 -1.83 19.08
N THR A 454 9.61 -1.13 17.97
CA THR A 454 10.48 0.06 17.96
C THR A 454 9.87 1.22 18.75
N ALA A 455 8.59 1.56 18.52
CA ALA A 455 7.98 2.73 19.16
C ALA A 455 7.96 2.66 20.71
N PRO A 456 7.62 1.53 21.35
CA PRO A 456 7.70 1.42 22.81
C PRO A 456 9.11 1.60 23.37
N LEU A 457 10.15 1.11 22.66
CA LEU A 457 11.54 1.31 23.06
C LEU A 457 11.97 2.78 23.01
N LEU A 458 11.29 3.58 22.19
CA LEU A 458 11.47 5.02 22.07
C LEU A 458 10.49 5.82 22.94
N GLY A 459 9.67 5.17 23.77
CA GLY A 459 8.80 5.82 24.75
C GLY A 459 7.33 5.98 24.37
N ARG A 460 6.90 5.57 23.16
CA ARG A 460 5.48 5.58 22.74
C ARG A 460 4.92 4.17 22.66
N ASN A 461 4.04 3.81 23.58
CA ASN A 461 3.51 2.45 23.65
C ASN A 461 2.25 2.27 22.78
N LEU A 462 2.45 1.95 21.50
CA LEU A 462 1.36 1.70 20.55
C LEU A 462 0.44 0.53 20.95
N TRP A 463 0.92 -0.44 21.74
CA TRP A 463 0.07 -1.52 22.28
C TRP A 463 -0.97 -1.03 23.28
N SER A 464 -0.77 0.15 23.87
CA SER A 464 -1.75 0.78 24.77
C SER A 464 -2.68 1.75 24.05
N GLU A 465 -2.29 2.24 22.87
CA GLU A 465 -3.09 3.17 22.07
C GLU A 465 -4.22 2.47 21.29
N SER A 466 -4.06 1.18 20.97
CA SER A 466 -5.10 0.39 20.32
C SER A 466 -5.08 -1.07 20.74
N THR A 467 -6.25 -1.69 20.76
CA THR A 467 -6.43 -3.13 20.98
C THR A 467 -6.47 -3.94 19.68
N ALA A 468 -6.39 -3.30 18.51
CA ALA A 468 -6.50 -3.97 17.21
C ALA A 468 -5.46 -5.09 17.01
N TYR A 469 -4.19 -4.80 17.30
CA TYR A 469 -3.12 -5.80 17.22
C TYR A 469 -3.11 -6.79 18.40
N LYS A 470 -3.90 -6.58 19.46
CA LYS A 470 -4.17 -7.62 20.47
C LYS A 470 -5.27 -8.57 19.98
N ALA A 471 -6.32 -8.01 19.39
CA ALA A 471 -7.43 -8.73 18.79
C ALA A 471 -6.99 -9.62 17.61
N ASN A 472 -6.03 -9.16 16.79
CA ASN A 472 -5.48 -9.96 15.69
C ASN A 472 -4.73 -11.20 16.19
N ALA A 473 -3.97 -11.11 17.28
CA ALA A 473 -3.31 -12.28 17.88
C ALA A 473 -4.34 -13.33 18.34
N LEU A 474 -5.46 -12.89 18.91
CA LEU A 474 -6.58 -13.78 19.25
C LEU A 474 -7.23 -14.38 17.99
N GLN A 475 -7.47 -13.60 16.93
CA GLN A 475 -7.99 -14.14 15.67
C GLN A 475 -7.12 -15.26 15.10
N VAL A 476 -5.80 -15.08 15.10
CA VAL A 476 -4.85 -16.15 14.68
C VAL A 476 -5.04 -17.41 15.53
N ILE A 477 -5.13 -17.28 16.85
CA ILE A 477 -5.35 -18.41 17.76
C ILE A 477 -6.70 -19.09 17.51
N TYR A 478 -7.79 -18.33 17.42
CA TYR A 478 -9.14 -18.86 17.22
C TYR A 478 -9.35 -19.45 15.82
N ASN A 479 -8.61 -18.98 14.82
CA ASN A 479 -8.61 -19.51 13.47
C ASN A 479 -7.69 -20.73 13.29
N THR A 480 -6.83 -21.04 14.25
CA THR A 480 -5.93 -22.20 14.16
C THR A 480 -6.69 -23.51 14.41
N SER A 481 -6.48 -24.47 13.51
CA SER A 481 -7.04 -25.82 13.56
C SER A 481 -6.72 -26.55 14.88
N PRO A 482 -7.57 -27.47 15.36
CA PRO A 482 -7.39 -28.08 16.68
C PRO A 482 -6.19 -29.03 16.80
N GLN A 483 -5.73 -29.54 15.65
CA GLN A 483 -4.53 -30.36 15.47
C GLN A 483 -3.98 -30.18 14.06
N LYS A 484 -2.83 -30.76 13.76
CA LYS A 484 -2.34 -30.85 12.38
C LYS A 484 -3.38 -31.53 11.48
N THR A 485 -3.61 -30.98 10.30
CA THR A 485 -4.51 -31.56 9.30
C THR A 485 -3.87 -32.79 8.66
N TRP A 486 -4.59 -33.45 7.74
CA TRP A 486 -4.06 -34.57 6.95
C TRP A 486 -2.80 -34.20 6.14
N ARG A 487 -2.54 -32.90 5.91
CA ARG A 487 -1.31 -32.39 5.29
C ARG A 487 -0.11 -32.37 6.24
N GLY A 488 -0.29 -32.68 7.53
CA GLY A 488 0.79 -32.65 8.52
C GLY A 488 1.17 -31.25 9.02
N ILE A 489 0.36 -30.24 8.70
CA ILE A 489 0.57 -28.83 9.06
C ILE A 489 -0.61 -28.31 9.89
N TRP A 490 -0.39 -27.22 10.62
CA TRP A 490 -1.49 -26.49 11.27
C TRP A 490 -2.12 -25.54 10.24
N GLU A 491 -3.39 -25.75 9.93
CA GLU A 491 -4.16 -24.85 9.04
C GLU A 491 -5.09 -23.94 9.82
N GLY A 492 -5.74 -23.02 9.12
CA GLY A 492 -6.91 -22.30 9.59
C GLY A 492 -7.93 -22.16 8.48
N PHE A 493 -9.06 -21.50 8.74
CA PHE A 493 -10.01 -21.18 7.68
C PHE A 493 -9.43 -20.13 6.73
N SER A 494 -9.71 -20.32 5.44
CA SER A 494 -9.33 -19.48 4.32
C SER A 494 -10.52 -18.63 3.85
N TRP A 495 -10.28 -17.36 3.54
CA TRP A 495 -11.25 -16.48 2.87
C TRP A 495 -10.50 -15.36 2.14
N GLY A 496 -11.19 -14.71 1.21
CA GLY A 496 -10.58 -13.75 0.29
C GLY A 496 -9.60 -14.42 -0.68
N ASP A 497 -8.80 -13.60 -1.37
CA ASP A 497 -7.75 -14.08 -2.27
C ASP A 497 -6.76 -14.94 -1.49
N ASP A 498 -6.73 -16.21 -1.85
CA ASP A 498 -5.88 -17.20 -1.20
C ASP A 498 -5.19 -18.08 -2.23
N ASP A 499 -3.97 -18.48 -1.87
CA ASP A 499 -3.10 -19.29 -2.70
C ASP A 499 -3.54 -20.74 -2.66
N TYR A 500 -4.03 -21.17 -3.83
CA TYR A 500 -4.56 -22.50 -4.08
C TYR A 500 -3.47 -23.57 -4.05
N THR A 501 -3.00 -23.96 -2.85
CA THR A 501 -2.13 -25.13 -2.69
C THR A 501 -2.44 -25.90 -1.41
N TYR A 502 -3.56 -26.65 -1.44
CA TYR A 502 -3.68 -27.90 -0.67
C TYR A 502 -2.79 -29.03 -1.25
N GLN A 503 -1.68 -28.67 -1.90
CA GLN A 503 -0.70 -29.60 -2.47
C GLN A 503 0.66 -29.35 -1.82
N GLY A 504 1.08 -30.29 -0.97
CA GLY A 504 2.38 -30.28 -0.28
C GLY A 504 2.24 -30.23 1.24
N ALA A 505 2.96 -31.15 1.91
CA ALA A 505 3.02 -31.31 3.36
C ALA A 505 4.28 -30.68 3.99
N SER A 506 5.18 -30.12 3.18
CA SER A 506 6.45 -29.59 3.67
C SER A 506 6.36 -28.10 3.91
N CYS A 507 6.34 -27.69 5.19
CA CYS A 507 6.76 -26.36 5.63
C CYS A 507 8.30 -26.34 5.66
N ASN A 508 8.93 -25.84 4.61
CA ASN A 508 10.35 -25.50 4.61
C ASN A 508 10.52 -24.00 4.31
N TYR A 509 11.70 -23.45 4.57
CA TYR A 509 11.98 -22.02 4.38
C TYR A 509 11.65 -21.51 2.96
N GLN A 510 11.69 -22.38 1.93
CA GLN A 510 11.35 -22.03 0.56
C GLN A 510 9.83 -22.00 0.31
N SER A 511 9.05 -22.83 1.01
CA SER A 511 7.58 -22.88 0.95
C SER A 511 6.90 -21.82 1.82
N ASP A 512 7.54 -21.37 2.92
CA ASP A 512 7.10 -20.21 3.72
C ASP A 512 7.06 -18.93 2.87
N ASN A 513 7.88 -18.90 1.82
CA ASN A 513 8.27 -17.73 1.06
C ASN A 513 8.05 -17.89 -0.47
N GLY A 514 7.25 -18.89 -0.89
CA GLY A 514 6.61 -18.95 -2.21
C GLY A 514 7.50 -19.25 -3.41
N TYR A 515 8.67 -19.85 -3.19
CA TYR A 515 9.50 -20.33 -4.30
C TYR A 515 9.39 -21.84 -4.43
N SER A 516 8.69 -22.30 -5.47
CA SER A 516 8.86 -23.65 -5.98
C SER A 516 10.00 -23.65 -7.01
N ASN A 517 11.17 -24.11 -6.59
CA ASN A 517 12.25 -24.56 -7.46
C ASN A 517 12.85 -23.51 -8.43
N GLY A 518 13.39 -22.41 -7.88
CA GLY A 518 14.53 -21.66 -8.44
C GLY A 518 14.40 -20.92 -9.79
N THR A 519 13.32 -21.06 -10.55
CA THR A 519 13.22 -20.40 -11.88
C THR A 519 11.86 -19.80 -12.23
N THR A 520 10.84 -19.94 -11.37
CA THR A 520 9.51 -19.42 -11.66
C THR A 520 8.96 -18.71 -10.42
N TYR A 521 8.76 -17.39 -10.50
CA TYR A 521 7.91 -16.68 -9.54
C TYR A 521 6.49 -17.21 -9.72
N SER A 522 6.04 -18.05 -8.78
CA SER A 522 4.64 -18.42 -8.69
C SER A 522 4.01 -17.45 -7.68
N PRO A 523 3.08 -16.56 -8.08
CA PRO A 523 2.25 -15.88 -7.10
C PRO A 523 1.48 -16.99 -6.38
N GLY A 524 1.82 -17.26 -5.11
CA GLY A 524 1.69 -18.60 -4.57
C GLY A 524 2.36 -18.85 -3.23
N THR A 525 2.54 -17.84 -2.38
CA THR A 525 3.05 -18.00 -1.02
C THR A 525 1.90 -18.43 -0.11
N GLY A 526 1.71 -19.72 0.18
CA GLY A 526 0.57 -20.13 1.04
C GLY A 526 0.64 -21.52 1.66
N GLY A 527 1.67 -22.31 1.33
CA GLY A 527 1.68 -23.75 1.61
C GLY A 527 1.76 -24.14 3.09
N CYS A 528 2.08 -23.22 3.99
CA CYS A 528 2.39 -23.53 5.40
C CYS A 528 1.25 -23.24 6.39
N GLY A 529 0.12 -22.71 5.92
CA GLY A 529 -1.02 -22.39 6.78
C GLY A 529 -0.63 -21.47 7.95
N GLN A 530 -1.02 -21.87 9.17
CA GLN A 530 -0.71 -21.15 10.41
C GLN A 530 0.76 -21.32 10.86
N GLN A 531 1.56 -22.15 10.17
CA GLN A 531 2.99 -22.33 10.47
C GLN A 531 3.92 -21.37 9.72
N SER A 532 3.36 -20.47 8.90
CA SER A 532 4.14 -19.47 8.17
C SER A 532 4.95 -18.56 9.11
N GLU A 533 6.17 -18.20 8.68
CA GLU A 533 7.05 -17.28 9.40
C GLU A 533 6.40 -15.92 9.67
N TYR A 534 5.54 -15.42 8.79
CA TYR A 534 4.82 -14.16 9.01
C TYR A 534 3.96 -14.16 10.28
N TYR A 535 3.31 -15.28 10.58
CA TYR A 535 2.57 -15.46 11.83
C TYR A 535 3.51 -15.68 13.01
N GLY A 536 4.57 -16.48 12.82
CA GLY A 536 5.56 -16.74 13.87
C GLY A 536 6.23 -15.47 14.36
N ASP A 537 6.71 -14.63 13.46
CA ASP A 537 7.33 -13.33 13.75
C ASP A 537 6.38 -12.39 14.47
N TYR A 538 5.13 -12.28 14.00
CA TYR A 538 4.12 -11.46 14.65
C TYR A 538 3.76 -11.98 16.05
N MET A 539 3.55 -13.29 16.22
CA MET A 539 3.20 -13.87 17.51
C MET A 539 4.38 -13.81 18.49
N GLN A 540 5.61 -14.00 18.03
CA GLN A 540 6.81 -13.77 18.85
C GLN A 540 6.95 -12.30 19.23
N ASN A 541 6.60 -11.37 18.34
CA ASN A 541 6.55 -9.94 18.66
C ASN A 541 5.53 -9.62 19.76
N VAL A 542 4.36 -10.25 19.72
CA VAL A 542 3.35 -10.18 20.79
C VAL A 542 3.93 -10.69 22.12
N VAL A 543 4.60 -11.85 22.12
CA VAL A 543 5.29 -12.39 23.31
C VAL A 543 6.33 -11.41 23.85
N ASN A 544 7.17 -10.85 22.97
CA ASN A 544 8.29 -9.99 23.37
C ASN A 544 7.82 -8.69 24.02
N ASN A 545 6.68 -8.13 23.60
CA ASN A 545 6.18 -6.84 24.09
C ASN A 545 5.08 -6.97 25.15
N LEU A 546 4.36 -8.10 25.19
CA LEU A 546 3.23 -8.33 26.09
C LEU A 546 3.44 -9.53 27.02
N SER A 547 4.70 -9.89 27.32
CA SER A 547 5.05 -11.06 28.15
C SER A 547 4.36 -11.12 29.53
N GLY A 548 4.07 -9.96 30.13
CA GLY A 548 3.34 -9.85 31.40
C GLY A 548 1.81 -9.91 31.28
N ALA A 549 1.26 -9.87 30.07
CA ALA A 549 -0.16 -9.86 29.79
C ALA A 549 -0.66 -11.26 29.39
N GLY A 550 -1.93 -11.57 29.67
CA GLY A 550 -2.55 -12.85 29.30
C GLY A 550 -2.45 -13.15 27.81
N ILE A 551 -2.63 -12.14 26.95
CA ILE A 551 -2.48 -12.29 25.49
C ILE A 551 -1.07 -12.73 25.09
N GLY A 552 -0.01 -12.18 25.70
CA GLY A 552 1.36 -12.62 25.45
C GLY A 552 1.59 -14.07 25.90
N GLN A 553 0.97 -14.48 27.00
CA GLN A 553 1.08 -15.84 27.52
C GLN A 553 0.31 -16.86 26.65
N PHE A 554 -0.83 -16.48 26.07
CA PHE A 554 -1.52 -17.29 25.06
C PHE A 554 -0.74 -17.37 23.76
N ALA A 555 -0.15 -16.26 23.30
CA ALA A 555 0.72 -16.26 22.13
C ALA A 555 1.93 -17.20 22.32
N LYS A 556 2.53 -17.22 23.53
CA LYS A 556 3.61 -18.15 23.87
C LYS A 556 3.16 -19.61 23.82
N GLN A 557 1.96 -19.91 24.32
CA GLN A 557 1.38 -21.25 24.21
C GLN A 557 1.14 -21.65 22.76
N TRP A 558 0.64 -20.72 21.94
CA TRP A 558 0.39 -20.94 20.51
C TRP A 558 1.70 -21.24 19.77
N LEU A 559 2.76 -20.45 19.98
CA LEU A 559 4.09 -20.71 19.38
C LEU A 559 4.64 -22.08 19.76
N THR A 560 4.45 -22.50 21.01
CA THR A 560 4.87 -23.82 21.50
C THR A 560 4.10 -24.96 20.84
N THR A 561 2.82 -24.73 20.53
CA THR A 561 1.90 -25.74 19.98
C THR A 561 2.04 -25.86 18.46
N VAL A 562 2.02 -24.73 17.77
CA VAL A 562 2.02 -24.64 16.31
C VAL A 562 3.42 -24.77 15.73
N GLN A 563 4.42 -24.28 16.46
CA GLN A 563 5.82 -24.29 16.04
C GLN A 563 6.00 -23.71 14.62
N PRO A 564 5.53 -22.48 14.35
CA PRO A 564 5.86 -21.80 13.10
C PRO A 564 7.36 -21.51 13.04
N SER A 565 7.87 -21.26 11.83
CA SER A 565 9.16 -20.58 11.66
C SER A 565 9.14 -19.23 12.40
N VAL A 566 10.23 -18.86 13.06
CA VAL A 566 10.37 -17.54 13.71
C VAL A 566 11.75 -17.00 13.36
N GLY A 567 11.77 -15.81 12.77
CA GLY A 567 12.98 -15.13 12.37
C GLY A 567 13.86 -14.77 13.57
N PRO A 568 15.20 -14.73 13.39
CA PRO A 568 16.18 -14.49 14.44
C PRO A 568 15.98 -13.12 15.11
N LEU A 569 15.50 -12.11 14.38
CA LEU A 569 15.21 -10.78 14.92
C LEU A 569 14.28 -10.84 16.14
N TYR A 570 13.22 -11.65 16.05
CA TYR A 570 12.21 -11.76 17.10
C TYR A 570 12.55 -12.85 18.10
N ALA A 571 13.07 -13.99 17.65
CA ALA A 571 13.46 -15.09 18.53
C ALA A 571 14.56 -14.71 19.53
N SER A 572 15.49 -13.83 19.13
CA SER A 572 16.68 -13.53 19.92
C SER A 572 16.45 -12.60 21.11
N VAL A 573 15.25 -12.03 21.25
CA VAL A 573 14.92 -11.03 22.29
C VAL A 573 13.75 -11.44 23.18
N GLU A 574 13.38 -12.72 23.20
CA GLU A 574 12.34 -13.23 24.09
C GLU A 574 12.71 -12.99 25.57
N PRO A 575 11.85 -12.34 26.37
CA PRO A 575 12.10 -12.16 27.80
C PRO A 575 12.27 -13.50 28.53
N ALA A 576 13.31 -13.59 29.37
CA ALA A 576 13.68 -14.84 30.06
C ALA A 576 12.61 -15.42 31.00
N THR A 577 11.62 -14.62 31.42
CA THR A 577 10.59 -15.00 32.40
C THR A 577 9.19 -15.12 31.81
N VAL A 578 9.05 -15.27 30.49
CA VAL A 578 7.71 -15.39 29.89
C VAL A 578 7.10 -16.77 30.16
N SER A 579 5.92 -16.80 30.76
CA SER A 579 5.14 -18.02 30.96
C SER A 579 4.16 -18.25 29.82
N SER A 580 3.81 -19.50 29.54
CA SER A 580 2.66 -19.82 28.68
C SER A 580 1.37 -19.97 29.51
N GLN A 581 0.22 -19.74 28.88
CA GLN A 581 -1.08 -20.11 29.43
C GLN A 581 -1.82 -21.09 28.51
N PRO A 582 -2.43 -22.16 29.05
CA PRO A 582 -3.22 -23.10 28.24
C PRO A 582 -4.32 -22.38 27.45
N LEU A 583 -4.45 -22.70 26.17
CA LEU A 583 -5.50 -22.13 25.31
C LEU A 583 -6.91 -22.45 25.82
N ALA A 584 -7.07 -23.53 26.61
CA ALA A 584 -8.33 -23.90 27.24
C ALA A 584 -8.85 -22.85 28.27
N ASN A 585 -8.02 -21.90 28.70
CA ASN A 585 -8.46 -20.78 29.53
C ASN A 585 -9.17 -19.68 28.73
N LEU A 586 -9.07 -19.69 27.40
CA LEU A 586 -9.82 -18.78 26.55
C LEU A 586 -11.30 -19.23 26.46
N PRO A 587 -12.26 -18.29 26.39
CA PRO A 587 -13.65 -18.58 26.07
C PRO A 587 -13.78 -19.43 24.80
N LEU A 588 -14.81 -20.25 24.70
CA LEU A 588 -15.02 -21.04 23.48
C LEU A 588 -15.32 -20.17 22.27
N ASP A 589 -15.97 -19.02 22.45
CA ASP A 589 -16.31 -18.15 21.33
C ASP A 589 -15.56 -16.83 21.37
N TYR A 590 -15.33 -16.28 20.19
CA TYR A 590 -14.68 -15.00 19.99
C TYR A 590 -15.36 -14.22 18.87
N TYR A 591 -15.84 -13.01 19.17
CA TYR A 591 -16.49 -12.13 18.20
C TYR A 591 -15.55 -11.00 17.79
N ALA A 592 -14.97 -11.11 16.59
CA ALA A 592 -14.06 -10.11 16.04
C ALA A 592 -14.85 -8.88 15.56
N GLN A 593 -15.26 -8.01 16.48
CA GLN A 593 -16.29 -6.99 16.28
C GLN A 593 -16.09 -6.05 15.07
N GLY A 594 -14.87 -5.70 14.69
CA GLY A 594 -14.64 -4.87 13.50
C GLY A 594 -14.97 -5.64 12.21
N SER A 595 -14.49 -6.88 12.11
CA SER A 595 -14.87 -7.79 11.02
C SER A 595 -16.29 -8.33 11.11
N GLN A 596 -16.86 -8.30 12.32
CA GLN A 596 -18.08 -8.99 12.71
C GLN A 596 -18.03 -10.50 12.39
N TYR A 597 -16.84 -11.09 12.42
CA TYR A 597 -16.66 -12.54 12.28
C TYR A 597 -16.82 -13.20 13.65
N PHE A 598 -17.58 -14.28 13.69
CA PHE A 598 -17.83 -15.01 14.93
C PHE A 598 -17.18 -16.38 14.87
N TYR A 599 -16.16 -16.58 15.69
CA TYR A 599 -15.45 -17.83 15.84
C TYR A 599 -16.10 -18.62 16.97
N VAL A 600 -16.46 -19.86 16.67
CA VAL A 600 -17.24 -20.71 17.57
C VAL A 600 -16.58 -22.08 17.66
N ARG A 601 -16.51 -22.68 18.85
CA ARG A 601 -16.04 -24.07 19.02
C ARG A 601 -16.72 -24.78 20.18
N ASN A 602 -16.64 -26.10 20.22
CA ASN A 602 -17.15 -26.90 21.33
C ASN A 602 -16.11 -27.13 22.46
N ASN A 603 -14.82 -27.17 22.14
CA ASN A 603 -13.72 -27.31 23.09
C ASN A 603 -12.38 -26.91 22.44
N TRP A 604 -11.28 -26.98 23.21
CA TRP A 604 -9.91 -26.66 22.77
C TRP A 604 -9.02 -27.90 22.54
N THR A 605 -9.59 -29.10 22.51
CA THR A 605 -8.84 -30.35 22.30
C THR A 605 -8.68 -30.66 20.82
N SER A 606 -7.83 -31.64 20.48
CA SER A 606 -7.69 -32.13 19.10
C SER A 606 -8.97 -32.69 18.48
N ASN A 607 -9.97 -33.03 19.30
CA ASN A 607 -11.27 -33.53 18.87
C ASN A 607 -12.32 -32.43 18.63
N ALA A 608 -11.92 -31.15 18.72
CA ALA A 608 -12.86 -30.04 18.61
C ALA A 608 -13.55 -29.97 17.24
N THR A 609 -14.77 -29.47 17.29
CA THR A 609 -15.47 -28.85 16.17
C THR A 609 -15.33 -27.35 16.35
N MET A 610 -14.82 -26.67 15.32
CA MET A 610 -14.66 -25.22 15.28
C MET A 610 -15.25 -24.65 14.01
N MET A 611 -15.65 -23.38 14.05
CA MET A 611 -16.36 -22.70 12.98
C MET A 611 -15.94 -21.23 12.92
N VAL A 612 -16.03 -20.64 11.74
CA VAL A 612 -16.03 -19.19 11.55
C VAL A 612 -17.28 -18.80 10.77
N TRP A 613 -17.96 -17.77 11.24
CA TRP A 613 -19.17 -17.20 10.64
C TRP A 613 -18.88 -15.77 10.20
N GLN A 614 -18.87 -15.52 8.89
CA GLN A 614 -18.47 -14.25 8.26
C GLN A 614 -19.70 -13.34 8.08
N MET A 615 -20.12 -12.66 9.16
CA MET A 615 -21.46 -12.09 9.26
C MET A 615 -21.57 -10.57 9.07
N GLY A 616 -20.48 -9.83 8.86
CA GLY A 616 -20.63 -8.36 8.77
C GLY A 616 -19.57 -7.52 8.07
N LEU A 617 -18.42 -8.03 7.63
CA LEU A 617 -17.64 -7.34 6.59
C LEU A 617 -17.95 -7.96 5.24
N ASN A 618 -18.28 -7.12 4.26
CA ASN A 618 -18.47 -7.48 2.86
C ASN A 618 -17.73 -6.51 1.91
N HIS A 619 -16.89 -5.62 2.46
CA HIS A 619 -16.07 -4.74 1.64
C HIS A 619 -14.69 -4.41 2.24
N SER A 620 -13.65 -4.64 1.46
CA SER A 620 -12.41 -3.85 1.48
C SER A 620 -11.72 -4.05 0.12
N SER A 621 -10.64 -3.31 -0.13
CA SER A 621 -10.05 -3.25 -1.46
C SER A 621 -9.27 -4.53 -1.85
N PHE A 622 -9.45 -4.94 -3.11
CA PHE A 622 -8.66 -5.89 -3.92
C PHE A 622 -8.72 -7.38 -3.59
N HIS A 623 -8.72 -7.81 -2.33
CA HIS A 623 -8.53 -9.23 -1.97
C HIS A 623 -9.71 -9.88 -1.24
N PHE A 624 -10.86 -9.19 -1.12
CA PHE A 624 -12.08 -9.79 -0.58
C PHE A 624 -12.90 -10.51 -1.63
N HIS A 625 -13.69 -11.49 -1.19
CA HIS A 625 -14.70 -12.15 -2.00
C HIS A 625 -16.12 -11.74 -1.57
N GLN A 626 -17.12 -12.07 -2.39
CA GLN A 626 -18.53 -11.79 -2.10
C GLN A 626 -19.14 -12.89 -1.21
N ASP A 627 -18.59 -13.02 -0.01
CA ASP A 627 -18.84 -14.13 0.91
C ASP A 627 -19.70 -13.73 2.12
N ALA A 628 -20.44 -12.62 2.02
CA ALA A 628 -21.31 -12.13 3.09
C ALA A 628 -22.31 -13.19 3.58
N GLY A 629 -22.21 -13.54 4.87
CA GLY A 629 -23.04 -14.56 5.48
C GLY A 629 -22.49 -15.98 5.32
N SER A 630 -21.27 -16.15 4.80
CA SER A 630 -20.59 -17.45 4.70
C SER A 630 -20.30 -18.03 6.09
N PHE A 631 -20.17 -19.35 6.13
CA PHE A 631 -19.76 -20.10 7.31
C PHE A 631 -18.77 -21.18 6.89
N GLN A 632 -17.81 -21.51 7.74
CA GLN A 632 -16.89 -22.63 7.54
C GLN A 632 -16.79 -23.46 8.81
N VAL A 633 -16.51 -24.76 8.67
CA VAL A 633 -16.49 -25.73 9.78
C VAL A 633 -15.34 -26.72 9.60
N MET A 634 -14.54 -26.84 10.65
CA MET A 634 -13.54 -27.90 10.82
C MET A 634 -13.91 -28.79 11.99
N ARG A 635 -13.76 -30.09 11.83
CA ARG A 635 -13.88 -31.07 12.91
C ARG A 635 -12.65 -31.97 12.94
N LYS A 636 -11.96 -32.08 14.08
CA LYS A 636 -10.71 -32.87 14.17
C LYS A 636 -9.68 -32.47 13.10
N SER A 637 -9.71 -31.20 12.66
CA SER A 637 -8.93 -30.67 11.54
C SER A 637 -9.27 -31.22 10.15
N SER A 638 -10.41 -31.91 9.99
CA SER A 638 -11.06 -32.17 8.69
C SER A 638 -11.95 -30.99 8.30
N LEU A 639 -11.87 -30.53 7.05
CA LEU A 639 -12.69 -29.43 6.52
C LEU A 639 -14.04 -30.00 6.04
N LEU A 640 -15.09 -29.77 6.82
CA LEU A 640 -16.44 -30.30 6.56
C LEU A 640 -17.38 -29.29 5.90
N ALA A 641 -17.15 -28.01 6.16
CA ALA A 641 -17.71 -26.92 5.38
C ALA A 641 -16.58 -25.92 5.12
N MET A 642 -16.33 -25.58 3.87
CA MET A 642 -15.25 -24.66 3.49
C MET A 642 -15.74 -23.64 2.49
N GLU A 643 -14.95 -22.60 2.25
CA GLU A 643 -15.08 -21.85 1.01
C GLU A 643 -14.25 -22.50 -0.09
N THR A 644 -14.54 -22.19 -1.34
CA THR A 644 -13.66 -22.50 -2.47
C THR A 644 -12.83 -21.25 -2.77
N PRO A 645 -11.76 -20.97 -2.00
CA PRO A 645 -11.01 -19.75 -2.22
C PRO A 645 -10.28 -19.81 -3.55
N GLY A 646 -10.13 -18.67 -4.21
CA GLY A 646 -9.32 -18.52 -5.41
C GLY A 646 -9.09 -17.05 -5.73
N PHE A 647 -7.98 -16.73 -6.39
CA PHE A 647 -7.71 -15.36 -6.83
C PHE A 647 -8.76 -14.87 -7.82
N GLN A 648 -8.93 -13.55 -7.87
CA GLN A 648 -9.67 -12.92 -8.94
C GLN A 648 -9.21 -13.42 -10.33
N GLY A 649 -10.15 -13.93 -11.13
CA GLY A 649 -9.90 -14.49 -12.46
C GLY A 649 -9.92 -16.02 -12.53
N PHE A 650 -9.92 -16.71 -11.39
CA PHE A 650 -10.29 -18.13 -11.35
C PHE A 650 -11.80 -18.30 -11.46
N THR A 651 -12.22 -19.44 -12.00
CA THR A 651 -13.62 -19.80 -12.17
C THR A 651 -13.91 -21.18 -11.64
N VAL A 652 -15.13 -21.34 -11.13
CA VAL A 652 -15.70 -22.57 -10.59
C VAL A 652 -16.94 -22.96 -11.40
N ALA A 653 -17.43 -24.19 -11.26
CA ALA A 653 -18.62 -24.66 -11.98
C ALA A 653 -19.84 -23.79 -11.64
N GLY A 654 -20.68 -23.46 -12.63
CA GLY A 654 -21.86 -22.62 -12.42
C GLY A 654 -23.05 -23.37 -11.80
N LEU A 655 -23.99 -22.63 -11.21
CA LEU A 655 -25.17 -23.16 -10.50
C LEU A 655 -25.95 -24.17 -11.36
N GLY A 656 -26.39 -25.27 -10.76
CA GLY A 656 -27.07 -26.36 -11.45
C GLY A 656 -26.13 -27.21 -12.32
N ASP A 657 -24.82 -27.11 -12.08
CA ASP A 657 -23.77 -27.71 -12.90
C ASP A 657 -23.80 -27.25 -14.37
N VAL A 658 -23.97 -25.93 -14.58
CA VAL A 658 -24.05 -25.32 -15.92
C VAL A 658 -23.13 -24.11 -16.04
N GLY A 659 -22.21 -24.17 -17.00
CA GLY A 659 -21.26 -23.09 -17.29
C GLY A 659 -20.31 -22.84 -16.12
N THR A 660 -19.83 -21.60 -15.98
CA THR A 660 -18.87 -21.22 -14.93
C THR A 660 -19.26 -19.92 -14.23
N ARG A 661 -18.68 -19.69 -13.05
CA ARG A 661 -18.76 -18.47 -12.23
C ARG A 661 -17.37 -18.12 -11.69
N GLY A 662 -17.13 -16.85 -11.36
CA GLY A 662 -15.86 -16.45 -10.72
C GLY A 662 -15.69 -17.13 -9.36
N SER A 663 -14.46 -17.32 -8.90
CA SER A 663 -14.20 -17.77 -7.52
C SER A 663 -14.26 -16.65 -6.49
N ASP A 664 -14.22 -15.39 -6.94
CA ASP A 664 -14.34 -14.17 -6.12
C ASP A 664 -15.79 -13.73 -5.90
N VAL A 665 -16.75 -14.53 -6.39
CA VAL A 665 -18.18 -14.24 -6.33
C VAL A 665 -18.94 -15.26 -5.48
N ASP A 666 -20.10 -14.83 -5.00
CA ASP A 666 -21.08 -15.55 -4.19
C ASP A 666 -21.10 -17.08 -4.29
N LEU A 667 -21.20 -17.66 -5.49
CA LEU A 667 -21.40 -19.11 -5.65
C LEU A 667 -20.26 -19.96 -5.08
N ALA A 668 -19.03 -19.44 -5.02
CA ALA A 668 -17.87 -20.16 -4.48
C ALA A 668 -17.83 -20.22 -2.94
N HIS A 669 -18.82 -19.60 -2.27
CA HIS A 669 -18.89 -19.48 -0.81
C HIS A 669 -20.19 -20.06 -0.25
N ASN A 670 -20.24 -20.25 1.06
CA ASN A 670 -21.38 -20.86 1.74
C ASN A 670 -22.48 -19.85 2.03
N VAL A 671 -22.93 -19.10 1.01
CA VAL A 671 -23.89 -18.00 1.12
C VAL A 671 -25.29 -18.39 0.59
N PRO A 672 -26.37 -17.70 1.01
CA PRO A 672 -27.69 -17.90 0.41
C PRO A 672 -27.79 -17.17 -0.94
N LEU A 673 -28.47 -17.78 -1.91
CA LEU A 673 -28.69 -17.18 -3.23
C LEU A 673 -30.18 -16.94 -3.51
N GLU A 674 -30.49 -15.85 -4.20
CA GLU A 674 -31.82 -15.49 -4.70
C GLU A 674 -31.78 -15.28 -6.21
N GLY A 675 -32.56 -16.06 -6.97
CA GLY A 675 -32.48 -16.12 -8.42
C GLY A 675 -31.12 -16.60 -8.94
N GLY A 676 -30.38 -17.35 -8.11
CA GLY A 676 -29.02 -17.84 -8.43
C GLY A 676 -27.93 -16.78 -8.33
N GLN A 677 -28.18 -15.70 -7.57
CA GLN A 677 -27.23 -14.63 -7.27
C GLN A 677 -27.23 -14.32 -5.77
N GLY A 678 -26.05 -14.04 -5.23
CA GLY A 678 -25.75 -13.64 -3.87
C GLY A 678 -25.34 -12.18 -3.79
N GLY A 679 -24.30 -11.87 -3.00
CA GLY A 679 -23.76 -10.52 -2.83
C GLY A 679 -23.22 -9.93 -4.14
N ILE A 680 -23.18 -8.60 -4.25
CA ILE A 680 -22.80 -7.89 -5.48
C ILE A 680 -21.31 -7.54 -5.50
N ASN A 681 -20.68 -7.65 -6.68
CA ASN A 681 -19.26 -7.39 -6.91
C ASN A 681 -18.78 -5.98 -6.52
N VAL A 682 -17.85 -5.95 -5.55
CA VAL A 682 -17.25 -4.74 -4.94
C VAL A 682 -15.93 -4.30 -5.60
N THR A 683 -15.43 -4.93 -6.66
CA THR A 683 -14.19 -4.46 -7.33
C THR A 683 -14.32 -3.07 -7.95
N GLN A 684 -15.53 -2.50 -8.00
CA GLN A 684 -15.79 -1.08 -8.28
C GLN A 684 -16.73 -0.42 -7.24
N GLY A 685 -16.87 -1.05 -6.07
CA GLY A 685 -17.42 -0.50 -4.83
C GLY A 685 -18.93 -0.27 -4.75
N ARG A 686 -19.80 -1.09 -5.34
CA ARG A 686 -21.25 -0.78 -5.35
C ARG A 686 -22.14 -1.89 -4.78
N SER A 687 -22.05 -2.09 -3.47
CA SER A 687 -23.16 -2.60 -2.64
C SER A 687 -23.78 -1.45 -1.83
N ASN A 688 -24.97 -1.66 -1.25
CA ASN A 688 -25.60 -0.68 -0.35
C ASN A 688 -24.94 -0.60 1.02
N GLY A 689 -24.06 -1.55 1.35
CA GLY A 689 -23.24 -1.54 2.56
C GLY A 689 -22.83 -2.94 3.00
N ASP A 690 -22.22 -2.99 4.18
CA ASP A 690 -21.91 -4.21 4.91
C ASP A 690 -23.18 -4.85 5.52
N PRO A 691 -23.21 -6.18 5.70
CA PRO A 691 -24.22 -6.83 6.51
C PRO A 691 -24.21 -6.32 7.95
N VAL A 692 -25.36 -6.42 8.61
CA VAL A 692 -25.54 -5.94 9.98
C VAL A 692 -25.83 -7.10 10.91
N VAL A 693 -24.88 -7.42 11.79
CA VAL A 693 -25.15 -8.34 12.92
C VAL A 693 -26.12 -7.65 13.87
N SER A 694 -27.33 -8.20 13.95
CA SER A 694 -28.45 -7.62 14.72
C SER A 694 -28.62 -8.28 16.08
N ARG A 695 -28.26 -9.57 16.18
CA ARG A 695 -28.38 -10.38 17.39
C ARG A 695 -27.19 -11.32 17.48
N LEU A 696 -26.63 -11.46 18.67
CA LEU A 696 -25.53 -12.40 18.91
C LEU A 696 -25.56 -12.83 20.36
N ASP A 697 -25.39 -14.12 20.59
CA ASP A 697 -25.28 -14.70 21.94
C ASP A 697 -24.20 -15.78 21.99
N SER A 698 -23.50 -15.84 23.11
CA SER A 698 -22.49 -16.86 23.42
C SER A 698 -22.79 -17.41 24.81
N GLN A 699 -23.19 -18.69 24.86
CA GLN A 699 -23.52 -19.40 26.08
C GLN A 699 -22.75 -20.71 26.16
N PRO A 700 -22.56 -21.34 27.33
CA PRO A 700 -21.87 -22.62 27.41
C PRO A 700 -22.49 -23.72 26.53
N GLY A 701 -23.82 -23.76 26.42
CA GLY A 701 -24.54 -24.78 25.65
C GLY A 701 -24.72 -24.47 24.16
N TYR A 702 -24.71 -23.19 23.77
CA TYR A 702 -24.96 -22.79 22.39
C TYR A 702 -24.25 -21.48 21.98
N ALA A 703 -24.12 -21.26 20.67
CA ALA A 703 -23.81 -19.96 20.08
C ALA A 703 -24.91 -19.59 19.09
N PHE A 704 -25.22 -18.30 18.97
CA PHE A 704 -26.26 -17.79 18.09
C PHE A 704 -25.83 -16.47 17.46
N VAL A 705 -26.09 -16.30 16.17
CA VAL A 705 -25.98 -15.00 15.48
C VAL A 705 -27.11 -14.84 14.47
N ALA A 706 -27.60 -13.61 14.32
CA ALA A 706 -28.48 -13.20 13.24
C ALA A 706 -27.91 -11.97 12.53
N ALA A 707 -27.76 -12.06 11.21
CA ALA A 707 -27.24 -11.00 10.36
C ALA A 707 -28.25 -10.63 9.27
N ASP A 708 -28.49 -9.33 9.11
CA ASP A 708 -29.18 -8.78 7.95
C ASP A 708 -28.18 -8.62 6.81
N LEU A 709 -28.29 -9.49 5.79
CA LEU A 709 -27.43 -9.52 4.61
C LEU A 709 -27.93 -8.56 3.52
N THR A 710 -29.11 -7.95 3.68
CA THR A 710 -29.75 -7.12 2.66
C THR A 710 -28.82 -6.03 2.08
N PRO A 711 -28.03 -5.29 2.87
CA PRO A 711 -27.14 -4.25 2.32
C PRO A 711 -26.07 -4.80 1.37
N ALA A 712 -25.60 -6.04 1.62
CA ALA A 712 -24.61 -6.72 0.80
C ALA A 712 -25.19 -7.23 -0.53
N MET A 713 -26.48 -7.54 -0.53
CA MET A 713 -27.20 -8.11 -1.67
C MET A 713 -27.75 -7.04 -2.62
N LEU A 714 -27.97 -5.81 -2.15
CA LEU A 714 -28.58 -4.73 -2.92
C LEU A 714 -27.56 -3.70 -3.42
N ASN A 715 -27.87 -3.09 -4.56
CA ASN A 715 -27.13 -1.96 -5.11
C ASN A 715 -28.11 -0.89 -5.64
N ASN A 716 -28.27 0.20 -4.88
CA ASN A 716 -29.08 1.37 -5.22
C ASN A 716 -28.25 2.48 -5.88
N LEU A 717 -26.92 2.28 -6.02
CA LEU A 717 -26.03 3.18 -6.73
C LEU A 717 -26.08 2.81 -8.22
N VAL A 718 -27.06 3.37 -8.94
CA VAL A 718 -27.21 3.20 -10.40
C VAL A 718 -25.84 3.31 -11.09
N ASP A 719 -25.36 2.20 -11.67
CA ASP A 719 -24.25 2.18 -12.61
C ASP A 719 -24.82 1.99 -14.02
N PRO A 720 -25.06 3.08 -14.77
CA PRO A 720 -25.60 2.99 -16.12
C PRO A 720 -24.74 2.14 -17.07
N GLY A 721 -23.44 1.95 -16.75
CA GLY A 721 -22.52 1.15 -17.54
C GLY A 721 -22.58 -0.36 -17.26
N HIS A 722 -23.10 -0.78 -16.10
CA HIS A 722 -23.13 -2.19 -15.69
C HIS A 722 -24.42 -2.57 -14.93
N PRO A 723 -25.61 -2.43 -15.54
CA PRO A 723 -26.89 -2.73 -14.89
C PRO A 723 -27.06 -4.19 -14.46
N ALA A 724 -26.28 -5.13 -15.02
CA ALA A 724 -26.28 -6.55 -14.65
C ALA A 724 -25.71 -6.84 -13.25
N ARG A 725 -25.14 -5.85 -12.56
CA ARG A 725 -24.54 -5.98 -11.22
C ARG A 725 -25.53 -5.76 -10.07
N GLN A 726 -26.84 -5.68 -10.32
CA GLN A 726 -27.85 -5.59 -9.26
C GLN A 726 -28.52 -6.96 -9.07
N ASN A 727 -28.59 -7.46 -7.83
CA ASN A 727 -29.48 -8.57 -7.52
C ASN A 727 -30.92 -8.06 -7.48
N ALA A 728 -31.60 -8.15 -8.61
CA ALA A 728 -32.96 -7.65 -8.79
C ALA A 728 -34.03 -8.51 -8.09
N ASN A 729 -33.64 -9.61 -7.45
CA ASN A 729 -34.56 -10.57 -6.85
C ASN A 729 -34.81 -10.31 -5.36
N VAL A 730 -33.96 -9.54 -4.68
CA VAL A 730 -33.95 -9.39 -3.22
C VAL A 730 -34.74 -8.16 -2.77
N VAL A 731 -35.58 -8.31 -1.74
CA VAL A 731 -36.14 -7.20 -0.94
C VAL A 731 -35.47 -7.16 0.43
N SER A 732 -35.35 -8.32 1.10
CA SER A 732 -34.58 -8.48 2.32
C SER A 732 -34.10 -9.91 2.50
N LEU A 733 -32.91 -10.10 3.04
CA LEU A 733 -32.33 -11.41 3.33
C LEU A 733 -31.68 -11.41 4.71
N VAL A 734 -32.16 -12.27 5.61
CA VAL A 734 -31.62 -12.43 6.97
C VAL A 734 -31.18 -13.86 7.18
N ARG A 735 -29.94 -14.05 7.64
CA ARG A 735 -29.40 -15.36 8.01
C ARG A 735 -29.28 -15.46 9.53
N GLU A 736 -29.73 -16.59 10.07
CA GLU A 736 -29.53 -16.97 11.47
C GLU A 736 -28.74 -18.28 11.54
N LEU A 737 -27.71 -18.30 12.36
CA LEU A 737 -26.91 -19.49 12.65
C LEU A 737 -27.00 -19.80 14.14
N TYR A 738 -27.29 -21.06 14.44
CA TYR A 738 -27.34 -21.60 15.78
C TYR A 738 -26.39 -22.78 15.87
N TYR A 739 -25.56 -22.86 16.91
CA TYR A 739 -24.75 -24.04 17.17
C TYR A 739 -25.08 -24.60 18.55
N VAL A 740 -25.51 -25.86 18.60
CA VAL A 740 -25.81 -26.60 19.83
C VAL A 740 -24.65 -27.53 20.13
N ARG A 741 -23.79 -27.14 21.07
CA ARG A 741 -22.50 -27.82 21.36
C ARG A 741 -22.69 -29.25 21.81
N GLY A 742 -23.69 -29.51 22.65
CA GLY A 742 -23.95 -30.86 23.18
C GLY A 742 -24.33 -31.89 22.12
N LEU A 743 -24.73 -31.43 20.93
CA LEU A 743 -25.12 -32.28 19.81
C LEU A 743 -24.16 -32.21 18.63
N ASP A 744 -23.15 -31.32 18.69
CA ASP A 744 -22.34 -30.90 17.54
C ASP A 744 -23.22 -30.64 16.30
N ALA A 745 -24.29 -29.86 16.49
CA ALA A 745 -25.27 -29.58 15.44
C ALA A 745 -25.43 -28.07 15.23
N MET A 746 -25.35 -27.65 13.97
CA MET A 746 -25.64 -26.29 13.52
C MET A 746 -27.01 -26.24 12.85
N VAL A 747 -27.78 -25.19 13.12
CA VAL A 747 -29.02 -24.88 12.40
C VAL A 747 -28.82 -23.61 11.60
N VAL A 748 -29.12 -23.66 10.32
CA VAL A 748 -29.08 -22.52 9.40
C VAL A 748 -30.52 -22.16 9.04
N VAL A 749 -30.88 -20.89 9.25
CA VAL A 749 -32.17 -20.34 8.86
C VAL A 749 -31.94 -19.13 7.97
N ASP A 750 -32.31 -19.24 6.71
CA ASP A 750 -32.34 -18.11 5.78
C ASP A 750 -33.79 -17.65 5.60
N ARG A 751 -34.03 -16.37 5.90
CA ARG A 751 -35.31 -15.68 5.69
C ARG A 751 -35.21 -14.90 4.39
N HIS A 752 -35.84 -15.45 3.36
CA HIS A 752 -35.90 -14.82 2.05
C HIS A 752 -37.13 -13.94 1.94
N ASN A 753 -36.97 -12.76 1.38
CA ASN A 753 -38.06 -11.91 0.93
C ASN A 753 -37.71 -11.40 -0.46
N THR A 754 -38.27 -12.06 -1.47
CA THR A 754 -37.97 -11.79 -2.86
C THR A 754 -38.95 -10.79 -3.47
N VAL A 755 -38.56 -10.15 -4.58
CA VAL A 755 -39.41 -9.21 -5.31
C VAL A 755 -40.67 -9.89 -5.87
N ALA A 756 -40.55 -11.16 -6.29
CA ALA A 756 -41.64 -11.94 -6.84
C ALA A 756 -41.68 -13.36 -6.28
N GLY A 757 -42.88 -13.89 -6.09
CA GLY A 757 -43.08 -15.32 -5.88
C GLY A 757 -42.63 -16.13 -7.10
N GLY A 758 -42.23 -17.37 -6.89
CA GLY A 758 -41.62 -18.22 -7.92
C GLY A 758 -40.14 -17.93 -8.17
N THR A 759 -39.52 -17.02 -7.39
CA THR A 759 -38.08 -16.81 -7.41
C THR A 759 -37.38 -18.01 -6.76
N THR A 760 -36.37 -18.56 -7.41
CA THR A 760 -35.60 -19.67 -6.84
C THR A 760 -34.70 -19.17 -5.71
N THR A 761 -34.70 -19.87 -4.59
CA THR A 761 -33.81 -19.64 -3.44
C THR A 761 -32.87 -20.84 -3.30
N SER A 762 -31.61 -20.61 -2.94
CA SER A 762 -30.61 -21.68 -2.85
C SER A 762 -29.82 -21.62 -1.55
N PHE A 763 -29.66 -22.77 -0.91
CA PHE A 763 -28.67 -23.02 0.13
C PHE A 763 -27.42 -23.60 -0.52
N ILE A 764 -26.25 -23.06 -0.19
CA ILE A 764 -24.95 -23.48 -0.72
C ILE A 764 -24.04 -23.91 0.44
N SER A 765 -23.35 -25.04 0.29
CA SER A 765 -22.26 -25.44 1.19
C SER A 765 -21.19 -26.23 0.44
N HIS A 766 -19.91 -25.97 0.71
CA HIS A 766 -18.80 -26.67 0.05
C HIS A 766 -18.08 -27.64 0.98
N CYS A 767 -17.55 -28.72 0.41
CA CYS A 767 -16.81 -29.77 1.09
C CYS A 767 -15.60 -30.18 0.24
N LYS A 768 -14.58 -30.73 0.88
CA LYS A 768 -13.42 -31.27 0.16
C LYS A 768 -13.72 -32.55 -0.61
N SER A 769 -14.75 -33.28 -0.17
CA SER A 769 -15.22 -34.53 -0.75
C SER A 769 -16.58 -34.36 -1.42
N ALA A 770 -16.89 -35.22 -2.38
CA ALA A 770 -18.18 -35.25 -3.04
C ALA A 770 -19.32 -35.52 -2.05
N PHE A 771 -20.44 -34.82 -2.24
CA PHE A 771 -21.64 -35.03 -1.45
C PHE A 771 -22.37 -36.30 -1.89
N THR A 772 -22.78 -37.10 -0.92
CA THR A 772 -23.73 -38.21 -1.15
C THR A 772 -25.14 -37.73 -0.80
N VAL A 773 -26.03 -37.69 -1.78
CA VAL A 773 -27.40 -37.18 -1.63
C VAL A 773 -28.41 -38.33 -1.55
N ALA A 774 -29.31 -38.28 -0.57
CA ALA A 774 -30.41 -39.23 -0.40
C ALA A 774 -31.66 -38.53 0.17
N GLY A 775 -32.67 -38.32 -0.69
CA GLY A 775 -33.89 -37.62 -0.29
C GLY A 775 -33.60 -36.15 0.07
N ASN A 776 -33.96 -35.75 1.29
CA ASN A 776 -33.67 -34.42 1.85
C ASN A 776 -32.37 -34.37 2.67
N VAL A 777 -31.54 -35.41 2.60
CA VAL A 777 -30.27 -35.53 3.31
C VAL A 777 -29.10 -35.50 2.32
N ALA A 778 -28.03 -34.80 2.69
CA ALA A 778 -26.75 -34.86 1.99
C ALA A 778 -25.60 -35.06 3.00
N ASP A 779 -24.65 -35.92 2.68
CA ASP A 779 -23.51 -36.24 3.51
C ASP A 779 -22.20 -35.81 2.83
N CYS A 780 -21.36 -35.07 3.57
CA CYS A 780 -19.96 -34.80 3.25
C CYS A 780 -19.09 -35.57 4.26
N VAL A 781 -18.16 -36.38 3.77
CA VAL A 781 -17.24 -37.17 4.60
C VAL A 781 -15.80 -36.83 4.24
N ASP A 782 -15.02 -36.37 5.20
CA ASP A 782 -13.61 -36.00 5.02
C ASP A 782 -12.76 -36.54 6.18
N HIS A 783 -11.75 -37.36 5.83
CA HIS A 783 -10.77 -37.92 6.78
C HIS A 783 -11.36 -38.51 8.08
N GLY A 784 -12.48 -39.23 7.97
CA GLY A 784 -13.15 -39.89 9.11
C GLY A 784 -14.11 -39.00 9.91
N SER A 785 -14.22 -37.73 9.55
CA SER A 785 -15.25 -36.81 10.04
C SER A 785 -16.38 -36.69 9.01
N GLN A 786 -17.59 -36.39 9.47
CA GLN A 786 -18.77 -36.24 8.60
C GLN A 786 -19.60 -35.01 8.99
N ALA A 787 -20.09 -34.30 7.98
CA ALA A 787 -21.20 -33.35 8.08
C ALA A 787 -22.43 -33.93 7.39
N ARG A 788 -23.52 -34.10 8.14
CA ARG A 788 -24.83 -34.53 7.64
C ARG A 788 -25.78 -33.36 7.59
N TYR A 789 -26.15 -32.96 6.38
CA TYR A 789 -27.09 -31.89 6.09
C TYR A 789 -28.50 -32.48 5.96
N THR A 790 -29.46 -31.95 6.71
CA THR A 790 -30.89 -32.29 6.59
C THR A 790 -31.68 -31.03 6.26
N ALA A 791 -32.29 -30.99 5.07
CA ALA A 791 -33.20 -29.93 4.68
C ALA A 791 -34.58 -30.15 5.34
N LEU A 792 -35.05 -29.17 6.12
CA LEU A 792 -36.33 -29.24 6.85
C LEU A 792 -37.42 -28.37 6.24
N SER A 793 -37.04 -27.20 5.70
CA SER A 793 -37.96 -26.29 5.02
C SER A 793 -37.26 -25.65 3.83
N PRO A 794 -37.96 -25.44 2.70
CA PRO A 794 -39.32 -25.93 2.44
C PRO A 794 -39.36 -27.47 2.31
N GLY A 795 -40.55 -28.07 2.39
CA GLY A 795 -40.70 -29.54 2.30
C GLY A 795 -40.31 -30.15 0.94
N SER A 796 -40.06 -29.32 -0.07
CA SER A 796 -39.62 -29.69 -1.42
C SER A 796 -38.35 -28.92 -1.78
N VAL A 797 -37.19 -29.43 -1.37
CA VAL A 797 -35.87 -28.93 -1.77
C VAL A 797 -35.24 -29.95 -2.73
N SER A 798 -34.72 -29.47 -3.86
CA SER A 798 -33.90 -30.28 -4.77
C SER A 798 -32.45 -30.19 -4.34
N LEU A 799 -31.82 -31.35 -4.12
CA LEU A 799 -30.41 -31.47 -3.70
C LEU A 799 -29.54 -31.92 -4.86
N LEU A 800 -28.45 -31.22 -5.11
CA LEU A 800 -27.46 -31.54 -6.13
C LEU A 800 -26.05 -31.41 -5.54
N GLY A 801 -25.20 -32.43 -5.75
CA GLY A 801 -23.76 -32.33 -5.52
C GLY A 801 -23.05 -31.96 -6.82
N VAL A 802 -22.20 -30.94 -6.79
CA VAL A 802 -21.45 -30.45 -7.95
C VAL A 802 -19.96 -30.49 -7.66
N ASN A 803 -19.15 -30.84 -8.66
CA ASN A 803 -17.70 -30.72 -8.60
C ASN A 803 -17.28 -29.36 -9.18
N GLU A 804 -16.52 -28.58 -8.40
CA GLU A 804 -16.17 -27.21 -8.77
C GLU A 804 -15.26 -27.10 -9.99
N SER A 805 -14.58 -28.18 -10.38
CA SER A 805 -13.72 -28.23 -11.57
C SER A 805 -14.46 -28.54 -12.87
N ASP A 806 -15.78 -28.78 -12.82
CA ASP A 806 -16.53 -29.22 -13.99
C ASP A 806 -16.85 -28.04 -14.95
N ASN A 807 -17.46 -28.35 -16.11
CA ASN A 807 -17.98 -27.36 -17.07
C ASN A 807 -16.97 -26.33 -17.61
N GLY A 808 -15.67 -26.66 -17.59
CA GLY A 808 -14.61 -25.77 -18.09
C GLY A 808 -14.18 -24.70 -17.09
N ALA A 809 -14.47 -24.89 -15.80
CA ALA A 809 -13.89 -24.12 -14.71
C ALA A 809 -12.36 -24.14 -14.77
N THR A 810 -11.73 -23.03 -14.39
CA THR A 810 -10.26 -22.95 -14.30
C THR A 810 -9.72 -23.49 -12.98
N LEU A 811 -10.59 -23.69 -11.98
CA LEU A 811 -10.29 -24.39 -10.75
C LEU A 811 -9.96 -25.86 -11.04
N THR A 812 -8.81 -26.34 -10.58
CA THR A 812 -8.32 -27.70 -10.90
C THR A 812 -8.27 -28.67 -9.72
N ALA A 813 -8.37 -28.20 -8.47
CA ALA A 813 -8.41 -29.14 -7.35
C ALA A 813 -9.85 -29.59 -7.07
N ALA A 814 -9.96 -30.85 -6.63
CA ALA A 814 -11.22 -31.43 -6.21
C ALA A 814 -11.74 -30.66 -4.99
N THR A 815 -12.78 -29.88 -5.22
CA THR A 815 -13.65 -29.24 -4.23
C THR A 815 -15.07 -29.42 -4.75
N TYR A 816 -16.02 -29.66 -3.86
CA TYR A 816 -17.39 -29.97 -4.23
C TYR A 816 -18.35 -29.07 -3.48
N ARG A 817 -19.50 -28.76 -4.08
CA ARG A 817 -20.59 -28.07 -3.40
C ARG A 817 -21.87 -28.86 -3.37
N LEU A 818 -22.68 -28.58 -2.37
CA LEU A 818 -24.07 -28.93 -2.25
C LEU A 818 -24.92 -27.72 -2.63
N GLU A 819 -25.84 -27.93 -3.57
CA GLU A 819 -26.88 -26.98 -3.91
C GLU A 819 -28.22 -27.50 -3.41
N GLY A 820 -28.87 -26.74 -2.53
CA GLY A 820 -30.24 -26.99 -2.07
C GLY A 820 -31.19 -25.94 -2.62
N THR A 821 -31.90 -26.26 -3.69
CA THR A 821 -32.74 -25.29 -4.41
C THR A 821 -34.23 -25.48 -4.15
N ALA A 822 -34.94 -24.38 -4.01
CA ALA A 822 -36.40 -24.36 -3.91
C ALA A 822 -37.00 -23.17 -4.65
N THR A 823 -38.24 -23.33 -5.13
CA THR A 823 -38.98 -22.28 -5.85
C THR A 823 -40.30 -21.97 -5.14
N PRO A 824 -40.27 -21.16 -4.06
CA PRO A 824 -41.45 -20.86 -3.26
C PRO A 824 -42.49 -20.07 -4.04
N ALA A 825 -43.78 -20.36 -3.84
CA ALA A 825 -44.85 -19.66 -4.55
C ALA A 825 -45.04 -18.20 -4.06
N GLY A 826 -44.74 -17.92 -2.78
CA GLY A 826 -44.80 -16.59 -2.19
C GLY A 826 -43.46 -15.85 -2.24
N THR A 827 -43.48 -14.55 -1.91
CA THR A 827 -42.27 -13.71 -1.84
C THR A 827 -41.46 -13.95 -0.56
N VAL A 828 -42.12 -14.21 0.56
CA VAL A 828 -41.46 -14.55 1.83
C VAL A 828 -41.35 -16.06 1.96
N SER A 829 -40.15 -16.58 2.20
CA SER A 829 -39.88 -18.01 2.34
C SER A 829 -38.69 -18.28 3.27
N TYR A 830 -38.50 -19.56 3.62
CA TYR A 830 -37.47 -19.99 4.57
C TYR A 830 -36.74 -21.22 4.07
N GLN A 831 -35.41 -21.15 4.05
CA GLN A 831 -34.57 -22.34 4.03
C GLN A 831 -34.16 -22.66 5.47
N ILE A 832 -34.53 -23.85 5.96
CA ILE A 832 -34.18 -24.30 7.31
C ILE A 832 -33.42 -25.62 7.19
N TRP A 833 -32.19 -25.60 7.67
CA TRP A 833 -31.26 -26.72 7.57
C TRP A 833 -30.69 -27.08 8.93
N VAL A 834 -30.50 -28.37 9.17
CA VAL A 834 -29.73 -28.86 10.31
C VAL A 834 -28.52 -29.61 9.78
N VAL A 835 -27.33 -29.21 10.23
CA VAL A 835 -26.05 -29.82 9.90
C VAL A 835 -25.49 -30.46 11.17
N GLN A 836 -25.45 -31.79 11.23
CA GLN A 836 -24.80 -32.51 12.32
C GLN A 836 -23.35 -32.83 11.95
N PHE A 837 -22.42 -32.56 12.87
CA PHE A 837 -21.02 -32.95 12.77
C PHE A 837 -20.76 -34.17 13.66
N CYS A 838 -20.19 -35.22 13.07
CA CYS A 838 -19.98 -36.50 13.76
C CYS A 838 -18.74 -37.20 13.22
N ASP A 839 -18.42 -38.35 13.79
CA ASP A 839 -17.50 -39.29 13.15
C ASP A 839 -18.24 -40.00 12.01
N ALA A 840 -17.54 -40.34 10.94
CA ALA A 840 -18.15 -40.92 9.74
C ALA A 840 -18.99 -42.16 10.07
N GLY A 841 -20.24 -42.15 9.63
CA GLY A 841 -21.24 -43.19 9.87
C GLY A 841 -21.99 -43.07 11.21
N LEU A 842 -21.63 -42.12 12.09
CA LEU A 842 -22.20 -41.99 13.44
C LEU A 842 -23.18 -40.80 13.61
N CYS A 843 -23.53 -40.11 12.53
CA CYS A 843 -24.54 -39.05 12.58
C CYS A 843 -25.92 -39.68 12.79
N SER A 844 -26.56 -39.35 13.91
CA SER A 844 -27.77 -40.01 14.40
C SER A 844 -28.98 -39.09 14.58
N LEU A 845 -28.83 -37.77 14.41
CA LEU A 845 -29.96 -36.85 14.60
C LEU A 845 -31.01 -37.05 13.50
N THR A 846 -32.26 -37.02 13.92
CA THR A 846 -33.44 -37.04 13.03
C THR A 846 -34.24 -35.76 13.26
N PRO A 847 -33.71 -34.60 12.82
CA PRO A 847 -34.32 -33.33 13.12
C PRO A 847 -35.64 -33.17 12.37
N SER A 848 -36.53 -32.35 12.93
CA SER A 848 -37.83 -32.03 12.32
C SER A 848 -38.20 -30.58 12.55
N VAL A 849 -39.06 -30.03 11.70
CA VAL A 849 -39.62 -28.69 11.89
C VAL A 849 -41.14 -28.77 11.99
N ALA A 850 -41.70 -28.17 13.04
CA ALA A 850 -43.13 -27.99 13.20
C ALA A 850 -43.49 -26.53 12.89
N ASP A 851 -44.48 -26.34 12.03
CA ASP A 851 -45.01 -25.03 11.66
C ASP A 851 -46.33 -24.77 12.39
N SER A 852 -46.38 -23.75 13.24
CA SER A 852 -47.57 -23.43 14.00
C SER A 852 -48.69 -22.76 13.19
N ASN A 853 -48.39 -22.30 11.97
CA ASN A 853 -49.32 -21.67 11.05
C ASN A 853 -48.89 -21.88 9.57
N PRO A 854 -49.09 -23.08 9.00
CA PRO A 854 -48.61 -23.43 7.65
C PRO A 854 -49.13 -22.55 6.51
N GLY A 855 -50.23 -21.84 6.72
CA GLY A 855 -50.82 -20.93 5.73
C GLY A 855 -50.18 -19.53 5.68
N SER A 856 -49.26 -19.21 6.60
CA SER A 856 -48.62 -17.89 6.68
C SER A 856 -47.11 -18.00 6.79
N THR A 857 -46.39 -17.22 6.00
CA THR A 857 -44.93 -17.09 6.09
C THR A 857 -44.48 -15.91 6.95
N THR A 858 -45.42 -15.12 7.47
CA THR A 858 -45.16 -13.89 8.23
C THR A 858 -45.77 -13.90 9.65
N SER A 859 -46.56 -14.91 9.99
CA SER A 859 -47.18 -15.06 11.31
C SER A 859 -47.11 -16.50 11.81
N GLY A 860 -46.91 -16.67 13.13
CA GLY A 860 -46.69 -17.96 13.76
C GLY A 860 -45.20 -18.22 14.02
N THR A 861 -44.86 -19.49 14.26
CA THR A 861 -43.51 -19.92 14.62
C THR A 861 -43.11 -21.18 13.85
N PHE A 862 -41.80 -21.36 13.70
CA PHE A 862 -41.22 -22.66 13.43
C PHE A 862 -40.57 -23.18 14.70
N THR A 863 -40.85 -24.44 15.06
CA THR A 863 -40.12 -25.16 16.12
C THR A 863 -39.28 -26.25 15.49
N ILE A 864 -37.98 -26.03 15.47
CA ILE A 864 -36.96 -26.94 14.96
C ILE A 864 -36.56 -27.85 16.13
N THR A 865 -36.97 -29.12 16.07
CA THR A 865 -36.65 -30.12 17.09
C THR A 865 -35.42 -30.89 16.65
N LEU A 866 -34.36 -30.85 17.46
CA LEU A 866 -33.10 -31.59 17.21
C LEU A 866 -33.14 -32.97 17.86
N ASP A 867 -33.60 -33.02 19.11
CA ASP A 867 -33.91 -34.24 19.86
C ASP A 867 -34.99 -33.95 20.92
N ALA A 868 -35.23 -34.89 21.86
CA ALA A 868 -36.23 -34.71 22.92
C ALA A 868 -35.95 -33.54 23.89
N SER A 869 -34.68 -33.16 24.04
CA SER A 869 -34.20 -32.18 25.03
C SER A 869 -33.75 -30.86 24.40
N ASN A 870 -33.59 -30.81 23.08
CA ASN A 870 -33.00 -29.70 22.35
C ASN A 870 -33.90 -29.25 21.19
N SER A 871 -34.28 -27.97 21.18
CA SER A 871 -35.10 -27.38 20.13
C SER A 871 -34.90 -25.87 20.01
N ILE A 872 -35.14 -25.32 18.82
CA ILE A 872 -35.10 -23.88 18.55
C ILE A 872 -36.47 -23.46 18.02
N THR A 873 -37.11 -22.49 18.66
CA THR A 873 -38.37 -21.90 18.21
C THR A 873 -38.10 -20.48 17.71
N ILE A 874 -38.36 -20.23 16.43
CA ILE A 874 -38.23 -18.92 15.80
C ILE A 874 -39.60 -18.35 15.46
N ASN A 875 -39.74 -17.03 15.59
CA ASN A 875 -40.90 -16.32 15.06
C ASN A 875 -40.78 -16.18 13.54
N LYS A 876 -41.89 -16.35 12.82
CA LYS A 876 -41.99 -16.03 11.40
C LYS A 876 -42.01 -14.51 11.19
N GLY A 877 -41.44 -14.06 10.08
CA GLY A 877 -41.30 -12.68 9.66
C GLY A 877 -40.06 -12.51 8.77
N THR A 878 -39.93 -11.34 8.17
CA THR A 878 -38.77 -10.97 7.33
C THR A 878 -37.57 -10.49 8.14
N THR A 879 -37.73 -10.31 9.45
CA THR A 879 -36.66 -9.93 10.38
C THR A 879 -36.45 -10.99 11.44
N SER A 880 -35.25 -11.03 12.03
CA SER A 880 -34.95 -11.87 13.18
C SER A 880 -35.33 -11.17 14.48
N ALA A 881 -36.31 -11.67 15.22
CA ALA A 881 -36.68 -11.13 16.53
C ALA A 881 -37.36 -12.18 17.42
N GLY A 882 -37.06 -12.14 18.72
CA GLY A 882 -37.61 -13.05 19.72
C GLY A 882 -37.26 -14.51 19.46
N GLY A 883 -38.15 -15.42 19.87
CA GLY A 883 -37.91 -16.86 19.81
C GLY A 883 -37.30 -17.42 21.10
N GLN A 884 -37.16 -18.73 21.14
CA GLN A 884 -36.68 -19.48 22.29
C GLN A 884 -35.72 -20.57 21.84
N ILE A 885 -34.77 -20.91 22.71
CA ILE A 885 -33.89 -22.06 22.54
C ILE A 885 -34.00 -22.94 23.78
N LYS A 886 -34.20 -24.23 23.56
CA LYS A 886 -34.20 -25.27 24.58
C LYS A 886 -32.92 -26.05 24.44
N ILE A 887 -32.08 -26.05 25.47
CA ILE A 887 -30.83 -26.82 25.53
C ILE A 887 -30.89 -27.73 26.74
N ALA A 888 -30.65 -29.03 26.54
CA ALA A 888 -30.63 -30.04 27.60
C ALA A 888 -31.86 -29.98 28.53
N GLY A 889 -33.04 -29.70 27.98
CA GLY A 889 -34.29 -29.61 28.75
C GLY A 889 -34.65 -28.20 29.22
N THR A 890 -33.70 -27.26 29.25
CA THR A 890 -33.92 -25.89 29.75
C THR A 890 -34.21 -24.91 28.61
N THR A 891 -35.37 -24.25 28.68
CA THR A 891 -35.78 -23.23 27.70
C THR A 891 -35.34 -21.84 28.14
N SER A 892 -34.72 -21.09 27.22
CA SER A 892 -34.33 -19.70 27.38
C SER A 892 -34.85 -18.87 26.21
N SER A 893 -35.15 -17.59 26.44
CA SER A 893 -35.46 -16.65 25.36
C SER A 893 -34.18 -16.29 24.61
N LEU A 894 -34.25 -16.20 23.28
CA LEU A 894 -33.12 -15.71 22.48
C LEU A 894 -32.98 -14.18 22.68
N THR A 895 -31.74 -13.69 22.77
CA THR A 895 -31.46 -12.25 22.87
C THR A 895 -32.00 -11.48 21.66
N ASN A 896 -32.36 -10.20 21.86
CA ASN A 896 -32.73 -9.27 20.79
C ASN A 896 -31.62 -8.24 20.48
N THR A 897 -30.44 -8.42 21.09
CA THR A 897 -29.29 -7.52 20.93
C THR A 897 -28.03 -8.33 20.63
N VAL A 898 -26.97 -7.63 20.23
CA VAL A 898 -25.62 -8.21 20.13
C VAL A 898 -25.01 -8.23 21.53
N LEU A 899 -24.66 -9.41 22.04
CA LEU A 899 -23.84 -9.53 23.26
C LEU A 899 -22.46 -8.91 22.98
N PRO A 900 -22.07 -7.82 23.67
CA PRO A 900 -20.81 -7.16 23.36
C PRO A 900 -19.61 -7.99 23.85
N MET A 901 -18.47 -7.79 23.19
CA MET A 901 -17.18 -8.37 23.58
C MET A 901 -16.08 -7.33 23.41
N ALA A 902 -15.21 -7.20 24.40
CA ALA A 902 -14.02 -6.37 24.34
C ALA A 902 -12.75 -7.23 24.38
N VAL A 903 -11.63 -6.70 23.89
CA VAL A 903 -10.30 -7.30 24.05
C VAL A 903 -9.47 -6.43 24.99
N ASN A 904 -8.84 -7.03 25.99
CA ASN A 904 -7.90 -6.36 26.89
C ASN A 904 -6.62 -7.19 27.07
N ASP A 905 -5.71 -6.77 27.96
CA ASP A 905 -4.45 -7.46 28.20
C ASP A 905 -4.59 -8.93 28.65
N SER A 906 -5.71 -9.28 29.29
CA SER A 906 -5.99 -10.64 29.74
C SER A 906 -6.57 -11.54 28.64
N GLY A 907 -7.17 -10.97 27.59
CA GLY A 907 -7.83 -11.71 26.51
C GLY A 907 -9.21 -11.14 26.15
N PRO A 908 -10.09 -11.94 25.51
CA PRO A 908 -11.45 -11.54 25.20
C PRO A 908 -12.36 -11.58 26.44
N VAL A 909 -13.19 -10.55 26.59
CA VAL A 909 -14.12 -10.41 27.73
C VAL A 909 -15.54 -10.13 27.21
N TRP A 910 -16.44 -11.07 27.45
CA TRP A 910 -17.86 -10.98 27.09
C TRP A 910 -18.64 -10.09 28.07
N GLY A 911 -19.69 -9.44 27.56
CA GLY A 911 -20.60 -8.58 28.34
C GLY A 911 -20.07 -7.16 28.57
N ILE A 912 -18.90 -6.82 28.01
CA ILE A 912 -18.30 -5.49 28.07
C ILE A 912 -18.22 -4.94 26.65
N ALA A 913 -18.75 -3.74 26.42
CA ALA A 913 -18.56 -3.04 25.17
C ALA A 913 -17.07 -2.66 25.00
N PRO A 914 -16.50 -2.70 23.78
CA PRO A 914 -15.15 -2.21 23.56
C PRO A 914 -15.02 -0.78 24.09
N ASN A 915 -13.92 -0.51 24.80
CA ASN A 915 -13.55 0.87 25.11
C ASN A 915 -13.13 1.54 23.80
N ASN A 916 -13.65 2.76 23.57
CA ASN A 916 -13.30 3.60 22.42
C ASN A 916 -11.80 3.79 22.26
#